data_AF-A0A8T0E4C0-F1
#
_entry.id   AF-A0A8T0E4C0-F1
#
_cell.length_a   1.000
_cell.length_b   1.000
_cell.length_c   1.000
_cell.angle_alpha   90.00
_cell.angle_beta   90.00
_cell.angle_gamma   90.00
#
_symmetry.space_group_name_H-M   'P 1'
#
loop_
_entity.id
_entity.type
_entity.pdbx_description
1 polymer ?
#
loop_
_entity_poly.entity_id
_entity_poly.type
_entity_poly.pdbx_seq_one_letter_code
_entity_poly.pdbx_strand_id
1 'polypeptide(L)'
;MHFCSSTITLIHICITLCIFGIIPNIVKAKNFTMGYLTGSQRRPGNKGYPRPGLTISGAISLAVDEINKYHPLRDNHTLTFTVAETYGEESESIYQTAVLWTEGASVYIGPQETCVHEARMAASFDLPMISYFCAHHETSDKKLYPTFARTRPPDTQISKSVASLLLSFGWMKVAFLYSTTQDRNFREVSRTIIKTLEGVGIEVRYLGTWPETYHYGYGENPFDQLVENSYLNARIYVVLGYYFEHLGLMVSMEKRGLLNKGDYYVVGVDIEQYEIQNPRRYLKGLLRDEIEDVAKKAFQSYLGVVGSPPVGFEDFTVKVNKYMQLPPFNFPNPVSRLGGMKRVPAEGAYLYDAVYVYARALNECLLHGDDPFKGRVIFNYIAGRTYFSAMGYMVYMDENGDAEGNYTLIARKPVPGVNGEYGLYPVGVFQLHENRSAVPVLQFTSSIDWVAGFPPSDEPNCGFHGEKCVMWKLAVGVTGGLVLVLLVGILVAYKNWAYEQELDSLIWKIDYKDIQINECTPTTSIGRICRNLHPLIRTSQVSLSSNAEADFRYTNIYTTVGIYKGRMLAIKRLRKKSVDITRKMKKELKFMRDLRHDNLNPFIGACVDPPNICIVTEYCAKGSLKDVLENEDVKLDNMFNASIIGDIVRGMIYLHDSQLRSHGNLKSTNCLVDSRWVVKIADFGLHELKFGADAGDDDSTDFEKQCAKLLWKAPELLRDPNARPSGTQRGDVYSFGIILYEIMARSGPFGQTDKTPSEIIKCVMRRDRNPPFRPKISKLEDSFDCVVDCMQECWAEDPEDRPDFKTIRTKLRPMRKGM
;
A
#
# COMPACT_ATOMS: atom_id res chain seq x y z
N MET A 1 70.23 77.22 39.67
CA MET A 1 69.06 77.51 38.80
C MET A 1 68.50 76.18 38.33
N HIS A 2 67.17 76.07 38.25
CA HIS A 2 66.37 74.88 37.92
C HIS A 2 66.36 73.77 38.98
N PHE A 3 65.50 73.90 39.99
CA PHE A 3 64.75 72.79 40.63
C PHE A 3 63.87 73.37 41.77
N CYS A 4 62.97 74.31 41.47
CA CYS A 4 62.00 74.78 42.48
C CYS A 4 60.74 75.45 41.89
N SER A 5 60.28 75.03 40.70
CA SER A 5 59.09 75.64 40.07
C SER A 5 58.00 74.64 39.64
N SER A 6 58.16 73.34 39.92
CA SER A 6 57.27 72.30 39.39
C SER A 6 56.29 71.72 40.41
N THR A 7 56.45 72.04 41.70
CA THR A 7 55.66 71.44 42.78
C THR A 7 54.46 72.29 43.24
N ILE A 8 54.45 73.59 42.95
CA ILE A 8 53.37 74.51 43.39
C ILE A 8 52.18 74.48 42.41
N THR A 9 52.43 74.19 41.13
CA THR A 9 51.37 74.14 40.10
C THR A 9 50.50 72.87 40.19
N LEU A 10 51.06 71.74 40.63
CA LEU A 10 50.29 70.50 40.83
C LEU A 10 49.38 70.57 42.07
N ILE A 11 49.77 71.27 43.12
CA ILE A 11 48.96 71.39 44.34
C ILE A 11 47.78 72.33 44.12
N HIS A 12 47.93 73.42 43.36
CA HIS A 12 46.79 74.27 42.97
C HIS A 12 45.84 73.56 42.00
N ILE A 13 46.32 72.75 41.07
CA ILE A 13 45.44 71.97 40.17
C ILE A 13 44.71 70.86 40.94
N CYS A 14 45.36 70.18 41.90
CA CYS A 14 44.71 69.20 42.77
C CYS A 14 43.71 69.81 43.74
N ILE A 15 43.98 70.98 44.34
CA ILE A 15 43.03 71.64 45.24
C ILE A 15 41.83 72.22 44.46
N THR A 16 42.05 72.71 43.23
CA THR A 16 40.93 73.16 42.37
C THR A 16 40.11 71.96 41.86
N LEU A 17 40.71 70.81 41.57
CA LEU A 17 39.99 69.57 41.22
C LEU A 17 39.31 68.90 42.43
N CYS A 18 39.84 69.03 43.65
CA CYS A 18 39.21 68.52 44.86
C CYS A 18 38.01 69.38 45.33
N ILE A 19 38.02 70.69 45.07
CA ILE A 19 36.89 71.58 45.40
C ILE A 19 35.74 71.44 44.37
N PHE A 20 36.03 71.09 43.11
CA PHE A 20 35.00 70.75 42.12
C PHE A 20 34.58 69.27 42.12
N GLY A 21 35.26 68.40 42.87
CA GLY A 21 35.03 66.95 42.89
C GLY A 21 34.04 66.43 43.93
N ILE A 22 33.53 67.28 44.83
CA ILE A 22 32.55 66.90 45.86
C ILE A 22 31.48 68.00 45.98
N ILE A 23 30.81 68.31 44.87
CA ILE A 23 29.42 68.74 44.96
C ILE A 23 28.65 67.44 44.73
N PRO A 24 27.94 66.87 45.72
CA PRO A 24 26.97 65.82 45.41
C PRO A 24 26.07 66.42 44.34
N ASN A 25 25.96 65.79 43.16
CA ASN A 25 24.96 66.17 42.18
C ASN A 25 23.62 66.15 42.93
N ILE A 26 23.14 67.32 43.36
CA ILE A 26 21.82 67.48 43.93
C ILE A 26 20.89 67.25 42.74
N VAL A 27 20.54 65.99 42.51
CA VAL A 27 19.50 65.61 41.56
C VAL A 27 18.25 66.28 42.10
N LYS A 28 17.83 67.39 41.46
CA LYS A 28 16.57 68.03 41.79
C LYS A 28 15.46 67.02 41.55
N ALA A 29 14.64 66.77 42.56
CA ALA A 29 13.39 66.05 42.41
C ALA A 29 12.59 66.69 41.25
N LYS A 30 12.37 65.89 40.21
CA LYS A 30 11.56 66.21 39.03
C LYS A 30 10.23 65.47 39.10
N ASN A 31 9.20 66.10 38.56
CA ASN A 31 7.90 65.47 38.35
C ASN A 31 7.84 64.94 36.92
N PHE A 32 7.52 63.65 36.77
CA PHE A 32 7.30 63.01 35.48
C PHE A 32 5.78 62.97 35.21
N THR A 33 5.34 63.72 34.21
CA THR A 33 3.92 63.83 33.85
C THR A 33 3.56 62.81 32.77
N MET A 34 2.62 61.93 33.07
CA MET A 34 2.08 60.96 32.12
C MET A 34 0.86 61.53 31.38
N GLY A 35 0.78 61.32 30.08
CA GLY A 35 -0.41 61.67 29.29
C GLY A 35 -1.41 60.51 29.28
N TYR A 36 -2.58 60.68 29.90
CA TYR A 36 -3.62 59.66 29.95
C TYR A 36 -4.69 59.91 28.88
N LEU A 37 -4.66 59.10 27.82
CA LEU A 37 -5.60 59.17 26.70
C LEU A 37 -6.81 58.27 27.00
N THR A 38 -7.95 58.89 27.34
CA THR A 38 -9.15 58.19 27.83
C THR A 38 -10.40 58.53 27.02
N GLY A 39 -11.39 57.65 27.08
CA GLY A 39 -12.72 57.85 26.50
C GLY A 39 -13.77 57.88 27.60
N SER A 40 -13.67 58.84 28.53
CA SER A 40 -14.53 58.89 29.72
C SER A 40 -15.69 59.88 29.55
N GLN A 41 -15.57 60.81 28.61
CA GLN A 41 -16.57 61.84 28.31
C GLN A 41 -17.21 61.63 26.94
N ARG A 42 -18.31 62.35 26.70
CA ARG A 42 -19.03 62.40 25.41
C ARG A 42 -18.86 63.79 24.81
N ARG A 43 -18.73 63.87 23.48
CA ARG A 43 -18.97 65.15 22.79
C ARG A 43 -20.42 65.60 23.02
N PRO A 44 -20.68 66.92 23.07
CA PRO A 44 -22.03 67.46 23.04
C PRO A 44 -22.84 66.84 21.88
N GLY A 45 -24.01 66.28 22.17
CA GLY A 45 -24.89 65.63 21.18
C GLY A 45 -24.67 64.12 20.97
N ASN A 46 -23.50 63.57 21.29
CA ASN A 46 -23.25 62.13 21.15
C ASN A 46 -23.76 61.35 22.38
N LYS A 47 -25.02 60.91 22.35
CA LYS A 47 -25.61 60.10 23.43
C LYS A 47 -25.29 58.60 23.34
N GLY A 48 -24.77 58.14 22.20
CA GLY A 48 -24.53 56.71 21.92
C GLY A 48 -23.20 56.17 22.48
N TYR A 49 -22.18 57.01 22.61
CA TYR A 49 -20.86 56.57 23.05
C TYR A 49 -20.87 55.98 24.48
N PRO A 50 -20.41 54.73 24.70
CA PRO A 50 -20.54 54.03 25.99
C PRO A 50 -19.72 54.65 27.13
N ARG A 51 -18.67 55.45 26.82
CA ARG A 51 -17.73 56.03 27.79
C ARG A 51 -17.02 54.97 28.65
N PRO A 52 -16.25 54.05 28.06
CA PRO A 52 -15.53 53.02 28.81
C PRO A 52 -14.62 53.59 29.91
N GLY A 53 -14.05 54.79 29.72
CA GLY A 53 -13.24 55.48 30.74
C GLY A 53 -14.01 55.83 32.02
N LEU A 54 -15.35 55.83 32.00
CA LEU A 54 -16.20 56.15 33.15
C LEU A 54 -16.15 55.09 34.26
N THR A 55 -15.71 53.87 33.95
CA THR A 55 -15.64 52.74 34.91
C THR A 55 -14.23 52.38 35.34
N ILE A 56 -13.20 52.80 34.59
CA ILE A 56 -11.81 52.37 34.82
C ILE A 56 -10.86 53.49 35.23
N SER A 57 -11.15 54.77 34.92
CA SER A 57 -10.19 55.86 35.07
C SER A 57 -9.67 56.08 36.49
N GLY A 58 -10.37 55.60 37.53
CA GLY A 58 -9.86 55.63 38.91
C GLY A 58 -8.60 54.80 39.12
N ALA A 59 -8.34 53.82 38.25
CA ALA A 59 -7.19 52.93 38.35
C ALA A 59 -5.85 53.65 38.15
N ILE A 60 -5.77 54.64 37.24
CA ILE A 60 -4.55 55.44 37.07
C ILE A 60 -4.29 56.34 38.28
N SER A 61 -5.32 56.97 38.86
CA SER A 61 -5.17 57.75 40.10
C SER A 61 -4.70 56.88 41.26
N LEU A 62 -5.28 55.68 41.40
CA LEU A 62 -4.88 54.70 42.40
C LEU A 62 -3.41 54.30 42.23
N ALA A 63 -3.00 53.95 41.01
CA ALA A 63 -1.62 53.54 40.72
C ALA A 63 -0.62 54.65 41.05
N VAL A 64 -0.89 55.88 40.61
CA VAL A 64 -0.02 57.04 40.88
C VAL A 64 0.12 57.32 42.36
N ASP A 65 -0.97 57.29 43.11
CA ASP A 65 -0.95 57.52 44.56
C ASP A 65 -0.17 56.40 45.29
N GLU A 66 -0.41 55.14 44.94
CA GLU A 66 0.31 54.00 45.54
C GLU A 66 1.80 54.02 45.22
N ILE A 67 2.19 54.36 43.99
CA ILE A 67 3.60 54.45 43.62
C ILE A 67 4.29 55.59 44.39
N ASN A 68 3.72 56.79 44.37
CA ASN A 68 4.32 57.93 45.07
C ASN A 68 4.42 57.71 46.59
N LYS A 69 3.51 56.92 47.18
CA LYS A 69 3.46 56.70 48.63
C LYS A 69 4.25 55.48 49.11
N TYR A 70 4.15 54.36 48.40
CA TYR A 70 4.69 53.06 48.85
C TYR A 70 5.84 52.55 47.99
N HIS A 71 6.00 53.05 46.76
CA HIS A 71 7.07 52.68 45.83
C HIS A 71 7.78 53.91 45.26
N PRO A 72 8.32 54.81 46.11
CA PRO A 72 8.86 56.08 45.65
C PRO A 72 9.98 55.86 44.63
N LEU A 73 9.97 56.67 43.57
CA LEU A 73 11.03 56.66 42.58
C LEU A 73 12.35 57.15 43.21
N ARG A 74 13.46 56.74 42.61
CA ARG A 74 14.81 57.20 42.98
C ARG A 74 14.86 58.73 43.11
N ASP A 75 15.70 59.24 44.00
CA ASP A 75 15.99 60.68 44.16
C ASP A 75 14.74 61.55 44.44
N ASN A 76 13.70 60.97 45.07
CA ASN A 76 12.43 61.61 45.38
C ASN A 76 11.69 62.17 44.15
N HIS A 77 11.90 61.56 42.98
CA HIS A 77 11.06 61.82 41.81
C HIS A 77 9.61 61.42 42.07
N THR A 78 8.65 62.14 41.46
CA THR A 78 7.22 61.85 41.60
C THR A 78 6.55 61.68 40.24
N LEU A 79 5.47 60.91 40.22
CA LEU A 79 4.61 60.73 39.05
C LEU A 79 3.35 61.58 39.18
N THR A 80 2.98 62.23 38.08
CA THR A 80 1.72 62.95 37.90
C THR A 80 1.11 62.57 36.56
N PHE A 81 -0.16 62.90 36.31
CA PHE A 81 -0.77 62.66 35.00
C PHE A 81 -1.71 63.79 34.58
N THR A 82 -1.81 63.97 33.27
CA THR A 82 -2.78 64.87 32.62
C THR A 82 -3.79 64.03 31.86
N VAL A 83 -5.08 64.34 32.01
CA VAL A 83 -6.16 63.64 31.33
C VAL A 83 -6.41 64.28 29.97
N ALA A 84 -6.41 63.48 28.92
CA ALA A 84 -6.77 63.89 27.57
C ALA A 84 -7.94 63.02 27.05
N GLU A 85 -9.05 63.67 26.69
CA GLU A 85 -10.27 63.00 26.26
C GLU A 85 -10.30 62.77 24.74
N THR A 86 -10.49 61.53 24.35
CA THR A 86 -10.56 61.08 22.95
C THR A 86 -11.99 61.07 22.39
N TYR A 87 -13.01 61.06 23.26
CA TYR A 87 -14.43 60.96 22.93
C TYR A 87 -14.84 59.79 22.01
N GLY A 88 -13.98 58.78 21.86
CA GLY A 88 -14.22 57.67 20.95
C GLY A 88 -13.90 57.94 19.49
N GLU A 89 -13.14 59.00 19.19
CA GLU A 89 -12.80 59.40 17.83
C GLU A 89 -11.29 59.35 17.60
N GLU A 90 -10.86 58.59 16.59
CA GLU A 90 -9.45 58.44 16.25
C GLU A 90 -8.77 59.77 15.90
N SER A 91 -9.43 60.64 15.14
CA SER A 91 -8.89 61.96 14.79
C SER A 91 -8.62 62.84 16.02
N GLU A 92 -9.48 62.75 17.03
CA GLU A 92 -9.30 63.48 18.28
C GLU A 92 -8.19 62.84 19.13
N SER A 93 -8.15 61.52 19.20
CA SER A 93 -7.09 60.78 19.90
C SER A 93 -5.69 61.14 19.37
N ILE A 94 -5.52 61.24 18.06
CA ILE A 94 -4.29 61.71 17.41
C ILE A 94 -3.98 63.17 17.80
N TYR A 95 -4.97 64.06 17.77
CA TYR A 95 -4.80 65.46 18.15
C TYR A 95 -4.37 65.60 19.62
N GLN A 96 -5.03 64.90 20.53
CA GLN A 96 -4.72 64.90 21.96
C GLN A 96 -3.34 64.32 22.26
N THR A 97 -2.90 63.31 21.49
CA THR A 97 -1.53 62.78 21.58
C THR A 97 -0.50 63.87 21.27
N ALA A 98 -0.73 64.66 20.22
CA ALA A 98 0.14 65.80 19.88
C ALA A 98 0.10 66.91 20.94
N VAL A 99 -1.06 67.21 21.54
CA VAL A 99 -1.20 68.18 22.64
C VAL A 99 -0.39 67.75 23.86
N LEU A 100 -0.52 66.48 24.29
CA LEU A 100 0.22 65.96 25.42
C LEU A 100 1.74 66.00 25.20
N TRP A 101 2.21 65.84 23.96
CA TRP A 101 3.63 66.02 23.62
C TRP A 101 4.10 67.45 23.85
N THR A 102 3.33 68.45 23.39
CA THR A 102 3.70 69.86 23.55
C THR A 102 3.63 70.33 25.00
N GLU A 103 2.82 69.67 25.83
CA GLU A 103 2.76 69.86 27.29
C GLU A 103 3.90 69.17 28.06
N GLY A 104 4.78 68.43 27.38
CA GLY A 104 5.94 67.77 27.98
C GLY A 104 5.62 66.45 28.69
N ALA A 105 4.62 65.70 28.20
CA ALA A 105 4.37 64.34 28.69
C ALA A 105 5.62 63.46 28.54
N SER A 106 5.92 62.67 29.57
CA SER A 106 7.06 61.74 29.61
C SER A 106 6.71 60.35 29.05
N VAL A 107 5.42 60.00 29.00
CA VAL A 107 4.88 58.73 28.50
C VAL A 107 3.42 58.91 28.13
N TYR A 108 2.93 58.15 27.16
CA TYR A 108 1.49 57.99 26.92
C TYR A 108 0.95 56.71 27.56
N ILE A 109 -0.13 56.84 28.33
CA ILE A 109 -0.92 55.72 28.84
C ILE A 109 -2.25 55.72 28.09
N GLY A 110 -2.45 54.75 27.20
CA GLY A 110 -3.63 54.67 26.32
C GLY A 110 -3.29 54.42 24.84
N PRO A 111 -4.22 54.71 23.91
CA PRO A 111 -5.54 55.29 24.10
C PRO A 111 -6.57 54.21 24.49
N GLN A 112 -7.78 54.65 24.79
CA GLN A 112 -8.93 53.80 25.11
C GLN A 112 -9.59 53.14 23.88
N GLU A 113 -9.21 53.54 22.67
CA GLU A 113 -9.85 53.15 21.40
C GLU A 113 -8.86 52.41 20.50
N THR A 114 -8.51 52.99 19.35
CA THR A 114 -7.41 52.54 18.50
C THR A 114 -6.07 53.01 19.09
N CYS A 115 -4.97 52.39 18.66
CA CYS A 115 -3.63 52.79 19.09
C CYS A 115 -2.60 52.83 17.95
N VAL A 116 -2.99 52.44 16.74
CA VAL A 116 -2.06 52.23 15.63
C VAL A 116 -1.43 53.56 15.19
N HIS A 117 -2.22 54.63 15.12
CA HIS A 117 -1.74 55.94 14.68
C HIS A 117 -1.01 56.68 15.81
N GLU A 118 -1.52 56.61 17.03
CA GLU A 118 -0.95 57.23 18.22
C GLU A 118 0.40 56.59 18.58
N ALA A 119 0.51 55.26 18.48
CA ALA A 119 1.78 54.56 18.67
C ALA A 119 2.80 54.93 17.59
N ARG A 120 2.36 55.19 16.36
CA ARG A 120 3.23 55.66 15.28
C ARG A 120 3.75 57.06 15.56
N MET A 121 2.90 57.92 16.10
CA MET A 121 3.25 59.27 16.54
C MET A 121 4.23 59.22 17.73
N ALA A 122 3.94 58.43 18.76
CA ALA A 122 4.82 58.23 19.91
C ALA A 122 6.22 57.74 19.49
N ALA A 123 6.28 56.76 18.57
CA ALA A 123 7.55 56.29 18.01
C ALA A 123 8.33 57.38 17.26
N SER A 124 7.63 58.31 16.59
CA SER A 124 8.25 59.43 15.87
C SER A 124 8.83 60.48 16.81
N PHE A 125 8.23 60.65 18.00
CA PHE A 125 8.72 61.52 19.05
C PHE A 125 9.73 60.85 20.00
N ASP A 126 10.05 59.57 19.76
CA ASP A 126 10.81 58.71 20.69
C ASP A 126 10.24 58.76 22.12
N LEU A 127 8.90 58.79 22.24
CA LEU A 127 8.21 58.79 23.53
C LEU A 127 7.68 57.38 23.82
N PRO A 128 7.82 56.86 25.05
CA PRO A 128 7.25 55.56 25.40
C PRO A 128 5.73 55.65 25.41
N MET A 129 5.08 54.58 24.98
CA MET A 129 3.62 54.46 24.99
C MET A 129 3.23 53.09 25.49
N ILE A 130 2.42 53.06 26.55
CA ILE A 130 1.91 51.82 27.14
C ILE A 130 0.39 51.80 27.02
N SER A 131 -0.12 50.97 26.11
CA SER A 131 -1.56 50.83 25.93
C SER A 131 -2.14 49.79 26.89
N TYR A 132 -3.25 50.14 27.54
CA TYR A 132 -4.00 49.25 28.41
C TYR A 132 -5.25 48.67 27.75
N PHE A 133 -5.57 49.10 26.53
CA PHE A 133 -6.81 48.73 25.85
C PHE A 133 -6.60 48.10 24.47
N CYS A 134 -5.55 48.50 23.75
CA CYS A 134 -5.39 48.12 22.36
C CYS A 134 -4.88 46.68 22.18
N ALA A 135 -5.67 45.85 21.50
CA ALA A 135 -5.33 44.45 21.20
C ALA A 135 -4.84 44.21 19.74
N HIS A 136 -4.71 45.27 18.93
CA HIS A 136 -4.28 45.18 17.53
C HIS A 136 -2.87 44.58 17.42
N HIS A 137 -2.67 43.61 16.53
CA HIS A 137 -1.37 42.92 16.42
C HIS A 137 -0.30 43.74 15.70
N GLU A 138 -0.68 44.73 14.88
CA GLU A 138 0.27 45.52 14.06
C GLU A 138 1.30 46.27 14.92
N THR A 139 0.90 46.72 16.11
CA THR A 139 1.76 47.46 17.05
C THR A 139 2.87 46.62 17.70
N SER A 140 2.87 45.31 17.46
CA SER A 140 3.93 44.40 17.88
C SER A 140 5.18 44.51 17.00
N ASP A 141 5.08 45.04 15.77
CA ASP A 141 6.24 45.23 14.88
C ASP A 141 7.16 46.36 15.37
N LYS A 142 8.27 46.00 16.02
CA LYS A 142 9.24 46.96 16.57
C LYS A 142 10.07 47.71 15.54
N LYS A 143 10.01 47.35 14.27
CA LYS A 143 10.54 48.21 13.21
C LYS A 143 9.67 49.45 13.04
N LEU A 144 8.36 49.30 13.25
CA LEU A 144 7.39 50.37 13.06
C LEU A 144 7.01 51.06 14.38
N TYR A 145 7.02 50.33 15.50
CA TYR A 145 6.56 50.77 16.82
C TYR A 145 7.62 50.49 17.91
N PRO A 146 8.83 51.06 17.81
CA PRO A 146 9.97 50.75 18.68
C PRO A 146 9.80 51.17 20.15
N THR A 147 8.83 52.04 20.48
CA THR A 147 8.58 52.55 21.84
C THR A 147 7.25 52.12 22.44
N PHE A 148 6.49 51.28 21.72
CA PHE A 148 5.17 50.83 22.12
C PHE A 148 5.25 49.56 22.97
N ALA A 149 4.50 49.52 24.06
CA ALA A 149 4.22 48.32 24.85
C ALA A 149 2.73 48.28 25.21
N ARG A 150 2.24 47.13 25.70
CA ARG A 150 0.86 47.02 26.18
C ARG A 150 0.69 46.01 27.30
N THR A 151 -0.21 46.33 28.23
CA THR A 151 -0.56 45.46 29.37
C THR A 151 -1.79 44.60 29.10
N ARG A 152 -2.63 44.97 28.14
CA ARG A 152 -3.65 44.07 27.59
C ARG A 152 -2.98 43.12 26.59
N PRO A 153 -3.12 41.80 26.73
CA PRO A 153 -2.60 40.85 25.76
C PRO A 153 -3.20 41.06 24.36
N PRO A 154 -2.42 40.86 23.28
CA PRO A 154 -2.95 40.80 21.93
C PRO A 154 -3.98 39.67 21.81
N ASP A 155 -5.05 39.90 21.03
CA ASP A 155 -6.07 38.87 20.78
C ASP A 155 -5.46 37.64 20.06
N THR A 156 -4.29 37.79 19.43
CA THR A 156 -3.56 36.71 18.76
C THR A 156 -2.84 35.76 19.72
N GLN A 157 -2.61 36.11 20.99
CA GLN A 157 -1.90 35.22 21.95
C GLN A 157 -2.70 33.97 22.30
N ILE A 158 -4.04 34.00 22.13
CA ILE A 158 -4.91 32.84 22.38
C ILE A 158 -4.58 31.66 21.45
N SER A 159 -3.97 31.93 20.29
CA SER A 159 -3.57 30.92 19.31
C SER A 159 -2.69 29.82 19.88
N LYS A 160 -1.74 30.18 20.75
CA LYS A 160 -0.85 29.22 21.42
C LYS A 160 -1.64 28.28 22.35
N SER A 161 -2.62 28.81 23.09
CA SER A 161 -3.48 28.02 23.98
C SER A 161 -4.41 27.08 23.22
N VAL A 162 -4.96 27.53 22.07
CA VAL A 162 -5.76 26.67 21.18
C VAL A 162 -4.91 25.51 20.65
N ALA A 163 -3.70 25.79 20.16
CA ALA A 163 -2.79 24.75 19.69
C ALA A 163 -2.43 23.76 20.81
N SER A 164 -2.12 24.28 22.02
CA SER A 164 -1.83 23.46 23.21
C SER A 164 -2.97 22.50 23.55
N LEU A 165 -4.21 22.97 23.51
CA LEU A 165 -5.39 22.15 23.77
C LEU A 165 -5.52 21.00 22.78
N LEU A 166 -5.42 21.29 21.49
CA LEU A 166 -5.56 20.28 20.44
C LEU A 166 -4.44 19.22 20.53
N LEU A 167 -3.20 19.65 20.75
CA LEU A 167 -2.06 18.75 20.95
C LEU A 167 -2.23 17.88 22.19
N SER A 168 -2.79 18.40 23.29
CA SER A 168 -2.98 17.65 24.53
C SER A 168 -3.91 16.44 24.37
N PHE A 169 -4.85 16.50 23.42
CA PHE A 169 -5.76 15.39 23.09
C PHE A 169 -5.37 14.63 21.82
N GLY A 170 -4.23 14.98 21.19
CA GLY A 170 -3.79 14.37 19.94
C GLY A 170 -4.74 14.65 18.76
N TRP A 171 -5.47 15.77 18.79
CA TRP A 171 -6.36 16.19 17.71
C TRP A 171 -5.57 16.92 16.63
N MET A 172 -5.25 16.22 15.56
CA MET A 172 -4.41 16.67 14.46
C MET A 172 -5.20 17.12 13.23
N LYS A 173 -6.50 16.78 13.14
CA LYS A 173 -7.38 17.15 12.02
C LYS A 173 -8.61 17.90 12.52
N VAL A 174 -8.79 19.15 12.09
CA VAL A 174 -9.88 20.01 12.56
C VAL A 174 -10.65 20.71 11.43
N ALA A 175 -11.92 21.03 11.68
CA ALA A 175 -12.66 22.06 10.93
C ALA A 175 -12.54 23.38 11.68
N PHE A 176 -12.16 24.46 10.99
CA PHE A 176 -12.03 25.79 11.58
C PHE A 176 -13.13 26.71 11.05
N LEU A 177 -13.93 27.27 11.94
CA LEU A 177 -15.03 28.18 11.63
C LEU A 177 -14.78 29.54 12.29
N TYR A 178 -14.91 30.65 11.57
CA TYR A 178 -14.77 31.97 12.21
C TYR A 178 -15.71 33.07 11.66
N SER A 179 -16.08 34.01 12.53
CA SER A 179 -16.87 35.19 12.19
C SER A 179 -16.06 36.16 11.34
N THR A 180 -16.70 36.77 10.34
CA THR A 180 -16.12 37.82 9.48
C THR A 180 -16.81 39.18 9.64
N THR A 181 -17.55 39.34 10.74
CA THR A 181 -18.16 40.59 11.17
C THR A 181 -17.13 41.71 11.26
N GLN A 182 -17.52 42.95 10.95
CA GLN A 182 -16.61 44.10 10.93
C GLN A 182 -16.31 44.66 12.33
N ASP A 183 -17.17 44.38 13.31
CA ASP A 183 -17.09 44.97 14.65
C ASP A 183 -15.87 44.50 15.45
N ARG A 184 -15.27 43.36 15.08
CA ARG A 184 -14.15 42.73 15.78
C ARG A 184 -13.14 42.20 14.78
N ASN A 185 -11.87 42.18 15.16
CA ASN A 185 -10.79 41.72 14.28
C ASN A 185 -10.60 40.18 14.30
N PHE A 186 -11.69 39.41 14.22
CA PHE A 186 -11.65 37.95 14.22
C PHE A 186 -10.84 37.37 13.04
N ARG A 187 -10.71 38.13 11.94
CA ARG A 187 -9.95 37.73 10.76
C ARG A 187 -8.44 37.64 11.01
N GLU A 188 -7.85 38.58 11.74
CA GLU A 188 -6.42 38.49 12.07
C GLU A 188 -6.15 37.43 13.13
N VAL A 189 -7.07 37.28 14.09
CA VAL A 189 -7.01 36.23 15.10
C VAL A 189 -7.09 34.84 14.43
N SER A 190 -8.02 34.63 13.49
CA SER A 190 -8.13 33.36 12.78
C SER A 190 -6.89 33.03 11.96
N ARG A 191 -6.32 33.99 11.23
CA ARG A 191 -5.04 33.79 10.51
C ARG A 191 -3.91 33.38 11.45
N THR A 192 -3.84 34.01 12.62
CA THR A 192 -2.79 33.69 13.60
C THR A 192 -3.00 32.30 14.20
N ILE A 193 -4.25 31.92 14.51
CA ILE A 193 -4.57 30.57 14.97
C ILE A 193 -4.20 29.55 13.89
N ILE A 194 -4.70 29.69 12.65
CA ILE A 194 -4.43 28.76 11.55
C ILE A 194 -2.91 28.59 11.34
N LYS A 195 -2.16 29.70 11.26
CA LYS A 195 -0.69 29.66 11.11
C LYS A 195 -0.01 28.93 12.28
N THR A 196 -0.51 29.11 13.50
CA THR A 196 0.01 28.43 14.69
C THR A 196 -0.29 26.93 14.64
N LEU A 197 -1.51 26.55 14.24
CA LEU A 197 -1.93 25.15 14.08
C LEU A 197 -1.09 24.43 13.01
N GLU A 198 -0.94 25.02 11.84
CA GLU A 198 -0.11 24.48 10.76
C GLU A 198 1.36 24.35 11.18
N GLY A 199 1.88 25.34 11.92
CA GLY A 199 3.25 25.35 12.44
C GLY A 199 3.56 24.20 13.41
N VAL A 200 2.54 23.66 14.08
CA VAL A 200 2.67 22.49 14.98
C VAL A 200 2.18 21.19 14.33
N GLY A 201 1.84 21.21 13.04
CA GLY A 201 1.44 20.03 12.27
C GLY A 201 -0.04 19.64 12.34
N ILE A 202 -0.91 20.51 12.86
CA ILE A 202 -2.36 20.30 12.87
C ILE A 202 -2.95 20.76 11.53
N GLU A 203 -3.67 19.88 10.85
CA GLU A 203 -4.30 20.09 9.55
C GLU A 203 -5.71 20.68 9.68
N VAL A 204 -5.95 21.83 9.05
CA VAL A 204 -7.29 22.42 8.91
C VAL A 204 -7.97 21.83 7.66
N ARG A 205 -8.86 20.85 7.86
CA ARG A 205 -9.56 20.09 6.82
C ARG A 205 -10.70 20.85 6.15
N TYR A 206 -11.29 21.78 6.90
CA TYR A 206 -12.39 22.62 6.43
C TYR A 206 -12.25 24.00 7.04
N LEU A 207 -12.43 25.03 6.22
CA LEU A 207 -12.45 26.42 6.64
C LEU A 207 -13.81 27.02 6.29
N GLY A 208 -14.55 27.46 7.30
CA GLY A 208 -15.88 28.07 7.13
C GLY A 208 -15.96 29.45 7.76
N THR A 209 -16.81 30.31 7.20
CA THR A 209 -17.00 31.68 7.68
C THR A 209 -18.45 32.09 7.64
N TRP A 210 -18.84 33.00 8.54
CA TRP A 210 -20.13 33.67 8.49
C TRP A 210 -19.94 35.21 8.61
N PRO A 211 -20.65 36.02 7.81
CA PRO A 211 -20.41 37.48 7.73
C PRO A 211 -21.19 38.31 8.74
N GLU A 212 -22.38 37.86 9.14
CA GLU A 212 -23.29 38.62 10.01
C GLU A 212 -23.33 38.03 11.41
N THR A 213 -23.39 38.89 12.43
CA THR A 213 -23.49 38.46 13.84
C THR A 213 -24.75 37.65 14.04
N TYR A 214 -24.60 36.38 14.45
CA TYR A 214 -25.73 35.48 14.59
C TYR A 214 -26.29 35.49 16.02
N HIS A 215 -27.58 35.80 16.16
CA HIS A 215 -28.29 35.70 17.43
C HIS A 215 -29.19 34.48 17.44
N TYR A 216 -28.86 33.50 18.30
CA TYR A 216 -29.63 32.26 18.42
C TYR A 216 -31.13 32.53 18.64
N GLY A 217 -31.95 31.97 17.75
CA GLY A 217 -33.41 32.11 17.77
C GLY A 217 -33.97 33.31 16.98
N TYR A 218 -33.12 34.09 16.32
CA TYR A 218 -33.51 35.22 15.47
C TYR A 218 -32.87 35.08 14.08
N GLY A 219 -33.62 34.50 13.14
CA GLY A 219 -33.16 34.23 11.77
C GLY A 219 -32.72 32.79 11.53
N GLU A 220 -32.36 32.50 10.27
CA GLU A 220 -31.82 31.18 9.88
C GLU A 220 -30.44 30.95 10.50
N ASN A 221 -30.18 29.73 10.95
CA ASN A 221 -28.93 29.38 11.60
C ASN A 221 -27.84 29.15 10.53
N PRO A 222 -26.82 30.02 10.41
CA PRO A 222 -25.79 29.89 9.36
C PRO A 222 -24.96 28.61 9.55
N PHE A 223 -24.92 28.06 10.77
CA PHE A 223 -24.17 26.86 11.08
C PHE A 223 -24.80 25.59 10.48
N ASP A 224 -26.08 25.59 10.10
CA ASP A 224 -26.73 24.41 9.52
C ASP A 224 -26.07 24.01 8.19
N GLN A 225 -25.80 24.98 7.32
CA GLN A 225 -25.09 24.73 6.06
C GLN A 225 -23.60 24.47 6.27
N LEU A 226 -22.95 25.18 7.20
CA LEU A 226 -21.53 24.97 7.52
C LEU A 226 -21.28 23.57 8.06
N VAL A 227 -22.15 23.06 8.94
CA VAL A 227 -22.07 21.70 9.47
C VAL A 227 -22.31 20.68 8.36
N GLU A 228 -23.35 20.84 7.53
CA GLU A 228 -23.61 19.96 6.37
C GLU A 228 -22.38 19.79 5.47
N ASN A 229 -21.67 20.87 5.20
CA ASN A 229 -20.51 20.85 4.31
C ASN A 229 -19.24 20.28 4.94
N SER A 230 -19.18 20.16 6.26
CA SER A 230 -17.94 19.88 6.99
C SER A 230 -17.94 18.57 7.79
N TYR A 231 -19.10 18.06 8.22
CA TYR A 231 -19.18 16.93 9.16
C TYR A 231 -18.58 15.63 8.61
N LEU A 232 -18.56 15.45 7.28
CA LEU A 232 -17.93 14.30 6.65
C LEU A 232 -16.39 14.38 6.59
N ASN A 233 -15.79 15.54 6.88
CA ASN A 233 -14.36 15.80 6.68
C ASN A 233 -13.59 16.04 7.99
N ALA A 234 -14.28 16.35 9.09
CA ALA A 234 -13.69 16.61 10.39
C ALA A 234 -14.63 16.24 11.55
N ARG A 235 -14.07 15.72 12.65
CA ARG A 235 -14.80 15.44 13.90
C ARG A 235 -14.65 16.54 14.95
N ILE A 236 -13.50 17.21 14.94
CA ILE A 236 -13.15 18.27 15.88
C ILE A 236 -13.34 19.62 15.20
N TYR A 237 -14.16 20.47 15.79
CA TYR A 237 -14.47 21.80 15.29
C TYR A 237 -13.82 22.85 16.19
N VAL A 238 -13.13 23.81 15.60
CA VAL A 238 -12.65 25.01 16.27
C VAL A 238 -13.50 26.17 15.79
N VAL A 239 -14.19 26.85 16.70
CA VAL A 239 -15.06 27.99 16.36
C VAL A 239 -14.54 29.26 17.02
N LEU A 240 -14.37 30.32 16.22
CA LEU A 240 -13.94 31.65 16.67
C LEU A 240 -15.04 32.67 16.35
N GLY A 241 -15.69 33.19 17.37
CA GLY A 241 -16.71 34.23 17.25
C GLY A 241 -17.16 34.69 18.62
N TYR A 242 -18.34 35.30 18.69
CA TYR A 242 -18.92 35.62 19.98
C TYR A 242 -19.38 34.35 20.70
N TYR A 243 -19.29 34.35 22.04
CA TYR A 243 -19.67 33.20 22.84
C TYR A 243 -21.12 32.72 22.59
N PHE A 244 -22.03 33.63 22.26
CA PHE A 244 -23.44 33.30 21.99
C PHE A 244 -23.66 32.76 20.56
N GLU A 245 -22.72 32.96 19.64
CA GLU A 245 -22.76 32.35 18.30
C GLU A 245 -22.35 30.88 18.36
N HIS A 246 -21.45 30.52 19.28
CA HIS A 246 -21.05 29.13 19.53
C HIS A 246 -22.26 28.24 19.83
N LEU A 247 -23.28 28.77 20.51
CA LEU A 247 -24.55 28.08 20.76
C LEU A 247 -25.26 27.66 19.46
N GLY A 248 -25.22 28.49 18.42
CA GLY A 248 -25.81 28.18 17.12
C GLY A 248 -25.17 26.95 16.46
N LEU A 249 -23.84 26.85 16.53
CA LEU A 249 -23.09 25.68 16.06
C LEU A 249 -23.44 24.44 16.88
N MET A 250 -23.42 24.55 18.21
CA MET A 250 -23.72 23.42 19.09
C MET A 250 -25.12 22.86 18.85
N VAL A 251 -26.13 23.74 18.74
CA VAL A 251 -27.51 23.33 18.45
C VAL A 251 -27.64 22.70 17.07
N SER A 252 -26.95 23.23 16.06
CA SER A 252 -26.95 22.66 14.71
C SER A 252 -26.42 21.22 14.68
N MET A 253 -25.27 21.00 15.34
CA MET A 253 -24.65 19.67 15.42
C MET A 253 -25.51 18.68 16.23
N GLU A 254 -26.16 19.13 17.30
CA GLU A 254 -27.07 18.29 18.11
C GLU A 254 -28.35 17.93 17.37
N LYS A 255 -28.98 18.88 16.63
CA LYS A 255 -30.16 18.62 15.80
C LYS A 255 -29.90 17.54 14.74
N ARG A 256 -28.66 17.48 14.24
CA ARG A 256 -28.21 16.45 13.31
C ARG A 256 -27.80 15.14 13.99
N GLY A 257 -27.76 15.12 15.31
CA GLY A 257 -27.43 13.95 16.12
C GLY A 257 -25.94 13.58 16.15
N LEU A 258 -25.05 14.50 15.76
CA LEU A 258 -23.61 14.25 15.69
C LEU A 258 -22.97 14.09 17.08
N LEU A 259 -23.48 14.80 18.09
CA LEU A 259 -22.86 14.84 19.43
C LEU A 259 -23.28 13.66 20.33
N ASN A 260 -24.38 12.99 20.01
CA ASN A 260 -24.98 11.93 20.84
C ASN A 260 -24.05 10.76 21.19
N LYS A 261 -23.14 10.41 20.28
CA LYS A 261 -22.18 9.30 20.47
C LYS A 261 -20.86 9.76 21.11
N GLY A 262 -20.63 11.06 21.21
CA GLY A 262 -19.34 11.61 21.61
C GLY A 262 -18.26 11.52 20.54
N ASP A 263 -18.60 11.24 19.27
CA ASP A 263 -17.64 11.17 18.16
C ASP A 263 -17.17 12.56 17.68
N TYR A 264 -17.98 13.59 17.92
CA TYR A 264 -17.74 14.98 17.51
C TYR A 264 -17.57 15.88 18.73
N TYR A 265 -16.70 16.88 18.59
CA TYR A 265 -16.38 17.80 19.67
C TYR A 265 -16.12 19.21 19.14
N VAL A 266 -16.47 20.22 19.94
CA VAL A 266 -16.29 21.63 19.61
C VAL A 266 -15.37 22.31 20.61
N VAL A 267 -14.38 23.02 20.09
CA VAL A 267 -13.48 23.93 20.79
C VAL A 267 -13.89 25.35 20.44
N GLY A 268 -14.53 26.06 21.35
CA GLY A 268 -14.84 27.47 21.17
C GLY A 268 -13.71 28.37 21.66
N VAL A 269 -13.39 29.38 20.88
CA VAL A 269 -12.36 30.37 21.16
C VAL A 269 -13.05 31.69 21.47
N ASP A 270 -13.04 32.09 22.74
CA ASP A 270 -13.62 33.34 23.22
C ASP A 270 -12.47 34.30 23.59
N ILE A 271 -12.35 35.39 22.83
CA ILE A 271 -11.31 36.40 23.07
C ILE A 271 -11.64 37.31 24.26
N GLU A 272 -12.85 37.21 24.81
CA GLU A 272 -13.24 37.94 26.02
C GLU A 272 -12.81 37.21 27.30
N GLN A 273 -12.82 37.97 28.40
CA GLN A 273 -12.53 37.40 29.71
C GLN A 273 -13.71 36.57 30.21
N TYR A 274 -13.40 35.46 30.88
CA TYR A 274 -14.39 34.61 31.53
C TYR A 274 -15.06 35.31 32.72
N GLU A 275 -16.38 35.21 32.80
CA GLU A 275 -17.18 35.76 33.90
C GLU A 275 -17.60 34.67 34.90
N ILE A 276 -16.91 34.60 36.05
CA ILE A 276 -17.21 33.63 37.13
C ILE A 276 -18.66 33.74 37.63
N GLN A 277 -19.23 34.95 37.62
CA GLN A 277 -20.58 35.19 38.13
C GLN A 277 -21.70 34.67 37.21
N ASN A 278 -21.40 34.42 35.93
CA ASN A 278 -22.40 34.01 34.95
C ASN A 278 -21.93 32.83 34.06
N PRO A 279 -21.62 31.66 34.66
CA PRO A 279 -21.14 30.49 33.93
C PRO A 279 -22.17 29.91 32.94
N ARG A 280 -23.44 30.31 33.09
CA ARG A 280 -24.58 29.84 32.28
C ARG A 280 -24.78 30.64 31.00
N ARG A 281 -24.12 31.80 30.83
CA ARG A 281 -24.30 32.67 29.65
C ARG A 281 -24.01 31.97 28.32
N TYR A 282 -23.07 31.02 28.32
CA TYR A 282 -22.68 30.26 27.14
C TYR A 282 -23.79 29.32 26.62
N LEU A 283 -24.70 28.89 27.49
CA LEU A 283 -25.72 27.90 27.15
C LEU A 283 -27.04 28.53 26.66
N LYS A 284 -27.15 29.86 26.63
CA LYS A 284 -28.37 30.57 26.21
C LYS A 284 -28.08 31.69 25.22
N GLY A 285 -29.08 32.02 24.40
CA GLY A 285 -29.01 33.14 23.48
C GLY A 285 -28.95 34.48 24.23
N LEU A 286 -28.31 35.49 23.62
CA LEU A 286 -28.09 36.80 24.24
C LEU A 286 -29.38 37.47 24.77
N LEU A 287 -30.49 37.30 24.04
CA LEU A 287 -31.80 37.90 24.36
C LEU A 287 -32.76 36.93 25.08
N ARG A 288 -32.26 35.79 25.56
CA ARG A 288 -33.09 34.74 26.17
C ARG A 288 -32.72 34.49 27.63
N ASP A 289 -33.73 34.23 28.44
CA ASP A 289 -33.55 33.95 29.85
C ASP A 289 -33.42 32.47 30.17
N GLU A 290 -34.11 31.61 29.41
CA GLU A 290 -34.13 30.17 29.60
C GLU A 290 -33.09 29.43 28.75
N ILE A 291 -32.60 28.31 29.29
CA ILE A 291 -31.69 27.38 28.60
C ILE A 291 -32.52 26.23 28.04
N GLU A 292 -32.51 26.08 26.72
CA GLU A 292 -33.17 24.96 26.05
C GLU A 292 -32.48 23.62 26.35
N ASP A 293 -33.25 22.53 26.43
CA ASP A 293 -32.72 21.19 26.70
C ASP A 293 -31.72 20.73 25.62
N VAL A 294 -31.94 21.13 24.36
CA VAL A 294 -31.02 20.87 23.25
C VAL A 294 -29.64 21.47 23.54
N ALA A 295 -29.59 22.70 24.06
CA ALA A 295 -28.34 23.34 24.44
C ALA A 295 -27.68 22.64 25.63
N LYS A 296 -28.45 22.25 26.66
CA LYS A 296 -27.93 21.50 27.82
C LYS A 296 -27.24 20.20 27.41
N LYS A 297 -27.76 19.52 26.39
CA LYS A 297 -27.22 18.28 25.82
C LYS A 297 -26.02 18.55 24.93
N ALA A 298 -26.14 19.49 23.99
CA ALA A 298 -25.08 19.80 23.02
C ALA A 298 -23.76 20.18 23.70
N PHE A 299 -23.81 21.03 24.74
CA PHE A 299 -22.62 21.49 25.47
C PHE A 299 -21.90 20.40 26.29
N GLN A 300 -22.34 19.14 26.26
CA GLN A 300 -21.53 18.00 26.70
C GLN A 300 -20.29 17.78 25.83
N SER A 301 -20.38 18.17 24.56
CA SER A 301 -19.30 18.05 23.58
C SER A 301 -18.62 19.40 23.28
N TYR A 302 -18.46 20.25 24.31
CA TYR A 302 -17.89 21.59 24.17
C TYR A 302 -16.78 21.87 25.18
N LEU A 303 -15.67 22.42 24.68
CA LEU A 303 -14.59 23.02 25.46
C LEU A 303 -14.42 24.47 25.02
N GLY A 304 -14.24 25.39 25.97
CA GLY A 304 -13.97 26.79 25.70
C GLY A 304 -12.54 27.17 26.09
N VAL A 305 -11.81 27.85 25.22
CA VAL A 305 -10.56 28.54 25.55
C VAL A 305 -10.88 30.01 25.70
N VAL A 306 -10.69 30.55 26.91
CA VAL A 306 -11.16 31.88 27.30
C VAL A 306 -10.10 32.61 28.13
N GLY A 307 -10.13 33.94 28.17
CA GLY A 307 -9.24 34.72 29.03
C GLY A 307 -9.49 34.40 30.51
N SER A 308 -8.42 34.16 31.28
CA SER A 308 -8.53 33.78 32.69
C SER A 308 -9.22 34.85 33.52
N PRO A 309 -10.11 34.47 34.44
CA PRO A 309 -10.74 35.42 35.34
C PRO A 309 -9.72 35.98 36.35
N PRO A 310 -9.96 37.18 36.90
CA PRO A 310 -9.08 37.76 37.89
C PRO A 310 -9.23 37.07 39.26
N VAL A 311 -8.17 37.09 40.06
CA VAL A 311 -8.09 36.50 41.40
C VAL A 311 -8.05 37.62 42.44
N GLY A 312 -8.97 37.62 43.41
CA GLY A 312 -8.99 38.64 44.48
C GLY A 312 -9.38 40.05 44.03
N PHE A 313 -10.10 40.18 42.91
CA PHE A 313 -10.37 41.45 42.24
C PHE A 313 -11.33 42.42 42.97
N GLU A 314 -12.01 41.94 44.02
CA GLU A 314 -13.02 42.72 44.75
C GLU A 314 -12.42 43.93 45.47
N ASP A 315 -11.30 43.75 46.19
CA ASP A 315 -10.59 44.85 46.89
C ASP A 315 -10.10 45.92 45.91
N PHE A 316 -9.55 45.49 44.77
CA PHE A 316 -9.15 46.39 43.69
C PHE A 316 -10.35 47.19 43.17
N THR A 317 -11.48 46.53 42.94
CA THR A 317 -12.71 47.17 42.46
C THR A 317 -13.21 48.24 43.45
N VAL A 318 -13.15 47.97 44.76
CA VAL A 318 -13.53 48.94 45.81
C VAL A 318 -12.63 50.17 45.76
N LYS A 319 -11.31 49.97 45.67
CA LYS A 319 -10.34 51.07 45.59
C LYS A 319 -10.56 51.91 44.34
N VAL A 320 -10.67 51.30 43.16
CA VAL A 320 -10.90 52.05 41.90
C VAL A 320 -12.17 52.89 41.96
N ASN A 321 -13.28 52.35 42.50
CA ASN A 321 -14.53 53.10 42.67
C ASN A 321 -14.39 54.32 43.62
N LYS A 322 -13.52 54.22 44.63
CA LYS A 322 -13.20 55.34 45.51
C LYS A 322 -12.46 56.44 44.73
N TYR A 323 -11.39 56.08 44.01
CA TYR A 323 -10.58 57.07 43.26
C TYR A 323 -11.34 57.69 42.08
N MET A 324 -12.33 56.99 41.50
CA MET A 324 -13.19 57.59 40.47
C MET A 324 -14.01 58.78 40.96
N GLN A 325 -14.36 58.80 42.25
CA GLN A 325 -15.15 59.88 42.84
C GLN A 325 -14.28 61.07 43.27
N LEU A 326 -12.95 60.93 43.21
CA LEU A 326 -11.99 61.98 43.55
C LEU A 326 -11.56 62.76 42.29
N PRO A 327 -10.98 63.97 42.44
CA PRO A 327 -10.32 64.66 41.34
C PRO A 327 -9.20 63.81 40.72
N PRO A 328 -8.98 63.90 39.39
CA PRO A 328 -9.59 64.84 38.44
C PRO A 328 -10.96 64.40 37.88
N PHE A 329 -11.42 63.18 38.12
CA PHE A 329 -12.57 62.60 37.43
C PHE A 329 -13.93 63.00 38.03
N ASN A 330 -14.06 62.98 39.36
CA ASN A 330 -15.29 63.33 40.07
C ASN A 330 -16.54 62.58 39.56
N PHE A 331 -16.39 61.31 39.16
CA PHE A 331 -17.50 60.51 38.64
C PHE A 331 -18.34 59.94 39.79
N PRO A 332 -19.60 60.36 39.93
CA PRO A 332 -20.43 59.92 41.05
C PRO A 332 -20.74 58.41 40.95
N ASN A 333 -20.83 57.76 42.10
CA ASN A 333 -21.40 56.41 42.22
C ASN A 333 -22.87 56.51 42.68
N PRO A 334 -23.85 56.46 41.76
CA PRO A 334 -25.27 56.65 42.09
C PRO A 334 -25.83 55.53 42.98
N VAL A 335 -25.23 54.34 42.96
CA VAL A 335 -25.67 53.18 43.76
C VAL A 335 -24.97 53.08 45.12
N SER A 336 -24.07 54.02 45.45
CA SER A 336 -23.34 54.03 46.74
C SER A 336 -24.28 54.08 47.94
N ARG A 337 -25.41 54.80 47.82
CA ARG A 337 -26.44 54.91 48.88
C ARG A 337 -27.14 53.58 49.18
N LEU A 338 -27.12 52.62 48.25
CA LEU A 338 -27.68 51.27 48.40
C LEU A 338 -26.59 50.24 48.77
N GLY A 339 -25.37 50.69 49.10
CA GLY A 339 -24.21 49.81 49.31
C GLY A 339 -23.64 49.23 48.01
N GLY A 340 -24.12 49.67 46.85
CA GLY A 340 -23.67 49.20 45.55
C GLY A 340 -22.45 49.96 45.02
N MET A 341 -21.69 49.32 44.14
CA MET A 341 -20.51 49.88 43.47
C MET A 341 -20.53 49.57 41.98
N LYS A 342 -19.89 50.42 41.17
CA LYS A 342 -19.77 50.15 39.73
C LYS A 342 -18.83 48.97 39.52
N ARG A 343 -19.19 48.05 38.62
CA ARG A 343 -18.30 46.97 38.22
C ARG A 343 -17.12 47.55 37.44
N VAL A 344 -15.92 47.22 37.88
CA VAL A 344 -14.69 47.54 37.15
C VAL A 344 -14.39 46.35 36.24
N PRO A 345 -14.24 46.53 34.93
CA PRO A 345 -13.85 45.46 34.04
C PRO A 345 -12.33 45.24 34.08
N ALA A 346 -11.84 44.23 33.36
CA ALA A 346 -10.44 43.87 33.35
C ALA A 346 -9.50 45.02 32.91
N GLU A 347 -9.98 45.85 32.00
CA GLU A 347 -9.24 46.99 31.46
C GLU A 347 -8.83 48.00 32.54
N GLY A 348 -9.54 48.03 33.68
CA GLY A 348 -9.10 48.79 34.86
C GLY A 348 -7.81 48.28 35.47
N ALA A 349 -7.61 46.96 35.54
CA ALA A 349 -6.35 46.38 35.98
C ALA A 349 -5.24 46.59 34.94
N TYR A 350 -5.53 46.43 33.64
CA TYR A 350 -4.53 46.74 32.61
C TYR A 350 -4.08 48.21 32.66
N LEU A 351 -4.98 49.14 32.98
CA LEU A 351 -4.66 50.56 33.16
C LEU A 351 -3.76 50.79 34.38
N TYR A 352 -4.08 50.16 35.52
CA TYR A 352 -3.22 50.18 36.71
C TYR A 352 -1.84 49.62 36.40
N ASP A 353 -1.79 48.46 35.75
CA ASP A 353 -0.57 47.76 35.37
C ASP A 353 0.30 48.60 34.44
N ALA A 354 -0.30 49.33 33.49
CA ALA A 354 0.45 50.16 32.54
C ALA A 354 1.26 51.24 33.26
N VAL A 355 0.67 51.87 34.28
CA VAL A 355 1.34 52.86 35.13
C VAL A 355 2.44 52.20 35.96
N TYR A 356 2.16 51.03 36.55
CA TYR A 356 3.12 50.30 37.37
C TYR A 356 4.34 49.84 36.57
N VAL A 357 4.12 49.29 35.38
CA VAL A 357 5.17 48.85 34.44
C VAL A 357 6.04 50.03 34.02
N TYR A 358 5.44 51.18 33.69
CA TYR A 358 6.19 52.40 33.40
C TYR A 358 7.01 52.87 34.60
N ALA A 359 6.41 52.97 35.78
CA ALA A 359 7.08 53.47 36.98
C ALA A 359 8.27 52.61 37.37
N ARG A 360 8.15 51.29 37.28
CA ARG A 360 9.26 50.37 37.50
C ARG A 360 10.37 50.58 36.47
N ALA A 361 10.02 50.63 35.18
CA ALA A 361 11.00 50.84 34.11
C ALA A 361 11.72 52.19 34.24
N LEU A 362 10.99 53.25 34.60
CA LEU A 362 11.52 54.56 34.89
C LEU A 362 12.48 54.52 36.09
N ASN A 363 12.09 53.87 37.18
CA ASN A 363 12.93 53.76 38.36
C ASN A 363 14.25 53.03 38.05
N GLU A 364 14.20 51.95 37.27
CA GLU A 364 15.40 51.23 36.84
C GLU A 364 16.29 52.02 35.89
N CYS A 365 15.69 52.75 34.95
CA CYS A 365 16.40 53.68 34.07
C CYS A 365 17.16 54.74 34.88
N LEU A 366 16.48 55.36 35.87
CA LEU A 366 17.09 56.30 36.81
C LEU A 366 18.18 55.64 37.67
N LEU A 367 18.00 54.37 38.06
CA LEU A 367 19.00 53.64 38.85
C LEU A 367 20.31 53.41 38.09
N HIS A 368 20.23 53.16 36.78
CA HIS A 368 21.39 52.92 35.90
C HIS A 368 21.99 54.21 35.33
N GLY A 369 21.34 55.36 35.54
CA GLY A 369 21.81 56.66 35.05
C GLY A 369 21.58 56.88 33.56
N ASP A 370 20.64 56.14 32.97
CA ASP A 370 20.22 56.31 31.57
C ASP A 370 19.28 57.52 31.41
N ASP A 371 19.02 57.92 30.17
CA ASP A 371 18.12 59.05 29.87
C ASP A 371 16.64 58.62 29.93
N PRO A 372 15.86 59.09 30.92
CA PRO A 372 14.47 58.69 31.08
C PRO A 372 13.52 59.32 30.05
N PHE A 373 13.99 60.28 29.25
CA PHE A 373 13.19 60.94 28.21
C PHE A 373 13.28 60.27 26.84
N LYS A 374 14.09 59.21 26.71
CA LYS A 374 14.17 58.39 25.49
C LYS A 374 13.29 57.17 25.61
N GLY A 375 12.24 57.11 24.81
CA GLY A 375 11.25 56.03 24.82
C GLY A 375 11.85 54.66 24.52
N ARG A 376 12.81 54.56 23.60
CA ARG A 376 13.52 53.30 23.33
C ARG A 376 14.30 52.77 24.54
N VAL A 377 14.86 53.68 25.35
CA VAL A 377 15.60 53.30 26.57
C VAL A 377 14.62 52.72 27.58
N ILE A 378 13.51 53.42 27.84
CA ILE A 378 12.45 52.95 28.74
C ILE A 378 11.88 51.61 28.26
N PHE A 379 11.68 51.43 26.95
CA PHE A 379 11.18 50.17 26.37
C PHE A 379 12.08 48.98 26.70
N ASN A 380 13.41 49.14 26.69
CA ASN A 380 14.35 48.06 27.06
C ASN A 380 14.20 47.62 28.53
N TYR A 381 13.72 48.50 29.41
CA TYR A 381 13.40 48.18 30.80
C TYR A 381 12.00 47.60 30.98
N ILE A 382 11.18 47.55 29.92
CA ILE A 382 9.84 46.94 29.91
C ILE A 382 9.90 45.53 29.32
N ALA A 383 10.51 45.38 28.14
CA ALA A 383 10.53 44.14 27.38
C ALA A 383 11.27 43.00 28.11
N GLY A 384 10.79 41.76 27.94
CA GLY A 384 11.41 40.55 28.46
C GLY A 384 11.36 40.39 29.99
N ARG A 385 10.37 40.98 30.66
CA ARG A 385 10.28 41.03 32.14
C ARG A 385 8.91 40.64 32.65
N THR A 386 8.86 40.05 33.83
CA THR A 386 7.60 39.71 34.50
C THR A 386 7.15 40.83 35.45
N TYR A 387 5.85 40.98 35.66
CA TYR A 387 5.29 41.85 36.70
C TYR A 387 4.05 41.19 37.34
N PHE A 388 3.71 41.59 38.57
CA PHE A 388 2.50 41.13 39.22
C PHE A 388 1.34 42.05 38.85
N SER A 389 0.35 41.50 38.14
CA SER A 389 -0.81 42.27 37.66
C SER A 389 -1.83 42.48 38.77
N ALA A 390 -2.56 43.60 38.71
CA ALA A 390 -3.78 43.82 39.51
C ALA A 390 -4.87 42.76 39.26
N MET A 391 -4.74 41.94 38.22
CA MET A 391 -5.55 40.72 38.01
C MET A 391 -5.27 39.61 39.03
N GLY A 392 -4.20 39.69 39.82
CA GLY A 392 -3.87 38.71 40.85
C GLY A 392 -2.96 37.56 40.39
N TYR A 393 -2.26 37.73 39.26
CA TYR A 393 -1.28 36.75 38.75
C TYR A 393 -0.07 37.42 38.10
N MET A 394 1.02 36.66 37.94
CA MET A 394 2.22 37.11 37.23
C MET A 394 1.97 37.16 35.72
N VAL A 395 2.39 38.24 35.08
CA VAL A 395 2.34 38.45 33.62
C VAL A 395 3.75 38.64 33.10
N TYR A 396 4.09 38.00 31.99
CA TYR A 396 5.34 38.20 31.27
C TYR A 396 5.13 39.22 30.14
N MET A 397 5.99 40.23 30.06
CA MET A 397 6.11 41.11 28.90
C MET A 397 7.13 40.50 27.95
N ASP A 398 6.68 40.14 26.75
CA ASP A 398 7.56 39.52 25.76
C ASP A 398 8.59 40.52 25.19
N GLU A 399 9.45 40.03 24.29
CA GLU A 399 10.49 40.83 23.66
C GLU A 399 9.92 41.94 22.75
N ASN A 400 8.64 41.82 22.35
CA ASN A 400 7.89 42.84 21.65
C ASN A 400 7.07 43.72 22.61
N GLY A 401 7.33 43.69 23.92
CA GLY A 401 6.60 44.51 24.89
C GLY A 401 5.09 44.24 24.90
N ASP A 402 4.67 43.05 24.50
CA ASP A 402 3.30 42.57 24.62
C ASP A 402 3.15 41.73 25.89
N ALA A 403 2.13 42.03 26.69
CA ALA A 403 1.75 41.16 27.80
C ALA A 403 1.31 39.78 27.26
N GLU A 404 1.89 38.71 27.79
CA GLU A 404 1.41 37.36 27.52
C GLU A 404 0.06 37.11 28.19
N GLY A 405 -0.86 36.52 27.42
CA GLY A 405 -2.22 36.26 27.88
C GLY A 405 -2.31 35.05 28.80
N ASN A 406 -3.03 35.20 29.91
CA ASN A 406 -3.39 34.09 30.78
C ASN A 406 -4.75 33.54 30.33
N TYR A 407 -4.79 32.25 30.01
CA TYR A 407 -5.97 31.58 29.46
C TYR A 407 -6.37 30.38 30.31
N THR A 408 -7.67 30.10 30.31
CA THR A 408 -8.28 28.99 31.05
C THR A 408 -9.12 28.15 30.11
N LEU A 409 -9.09 26.84 30.32
CA LEU A 409 -9.98 25.89 29.67
C LEU A 409 -11.26 25.80 30.51
N ILE A 410 -12.41 26.02 29.88
CA ILE A 410 -13.73 25.84 30.50
C ILE A 410 -14.45 24.64 29.89
N ALA A 411 -15.18 23.90 30.72
CA ALA A 411 -16.00 22.77 30.29
C ALA A 411 -17.31 22.74 31.08
N ARG A 412 -18.28 21.99 30.57
CA ARG A 412 -19.57 21.81 31.23
C ARG A 412 -19.39 21.10 32.57
N LYS A 413 -19.91 21.73 33.64
CA LYS A 413 -19.99 21.15 34.98
C LYS A 413 -21.37 21.38 35.60
N PRO A 414 -21.82 20.49 36.49
CA PRO A 414 -23.06 20.69 37.24
C PRO A 414 -22.95 21.94 38.12
N VAL A 415 -24.04 22.69 38.22
CA VAL A 415 -24.13 23.84 39.13
C VAL A 415 -24.13 23.32 40.57
N PRO A 416 -23.22 23.79 41.45
CA PRO A 416 -23.19 23.36 42.84
C PRO A 416 -24.55 23.59 43.52
N GLY A 417 -25.10 22.53 44.14
CA GLY A 417 -26.35 22.61 44.90
C GLY A 417 -27.64 22.62 44.09
N VAL A 418 -27.59 22.53 42.75
CA VAL A 418 -28.79 22.49 41.90
C VAL A 418 -28.75 21.28 40.96
N ASN A 419 -29.59 20.29 41.22
CA ASN A 419 -29.68 19.09 40.40
C ASN A 419 -30.22 19.41 39.00
N GLY A 420 -29.57 18.87 37.97
CA GLY A 420 -30.01 19.00 36.57
C GLY A 420 -29.63 20.31 35.87
N GLU A 421 -29.01 21.25 36.59
CA GLU A 421 -28.54 22.51 36.03
C GLU A 421 -27.03 22.49 35.78
N TYR A 422 -26.60 23.09 34.67
CA TYR A 422 -25.22 23.06 34.19
C TYR A 422 -24.74 24.44 33.77
N GLY A 423 -23.44 24.66 33.87
CA GLY A 423 -22.75 25.85 33.35
C GLY A 423 -21.35 25.47 32.86
N LEU A 424 -20.66 26.41 32.23
CA LEU A 424 -19.25 26.22 31.88
C LEU A 424 -18.36 26.77 33.00
N TYR A 425 -17.48 25.92 33.52
CA TYR A 425 -16.58 26.24 34.62
C TYR A 425 -15.12 25.94 34.25
N PRO A 426 -14.15 26.64 34.85
CA PRO A 426 -12.72 26.34 34.70
C PRO A 426 -12.38 24.88 35.04
N VAL A 427 -11.74 24.20 34.09
CA VAL A 427 -11.25 22.81 34.25
C VAL A 427 -9.74 22.65 33.99
N GLY A 428 -9.09 23.70 33.51
CA GLY A 428 -7.64 23.71 33.33
C GLY A 428 -7.09 25.11 33.05
N VAL A 429 -5.78 25.28 33.19
CA VAL A 429 -5.07 26.54 32.95
C VAL A 429 -3.89 26.30 32.01
N PHE A 430 -3.62 27.28 31.14
CA PHE A 430 -2.48 27.23 30.23
C PHE A 430 -1.31 27.96 30.89
N GLN A 431 -0.23 27.22 31.18
CA GLN A 431 0.97 27.77 31.83
C GLN A 431 2.14 27.73 30.85
N LEU A 432 2.88 28.83 30.76
CA LEU A 432 4.15 28.83 30.03
C LEU A 432 5.23 28.10 30.82
N HIS A 433 6.00 27.26 30.13
CA HIS A 433 7.14 26.57 30.71
C HIS A 433 8.31 27.54 30.90
N GLU A 434 9.10 27.38 31.97
CA GLU A 434 10.33 28.16 32.25
C GLU A 434 11.32 28.21 31.05
N ASN A 435 11.30 27.19 30.18
CA ASN A 435 12.17 27.11 29.00
C ASN A 435 11.66 27.91 27.78
N ARG A 436 10.61 28.74 27.96
CA ARG A 436 10.01 29.59 26.91
C ARG A 436 9.64 28.82 25.64
N SER A 437 9.04 27.64 25.81
CA SER A 437 8.48 26.86 24.71
C SER A 437 7.47 27.72 23.92
N ALA A 438 7.42 27.55 22.59
CA ALA A 438 6.52 28.32 21.73
C ALA A 438 5.02 28.12 22.03
N VAL A 439 4.66 27.02 22.74
CA VAL A 439 3.30 26.64 23.09
C VAL A 439 3.21 26.38 24.61
N PRO A 440 2.19 26.92 25.32
CA PRO A 440 2.00 26.68 26.75
C PRO A 440 1.61 25.22 27.02
N VAL A 441 1.80 24.77 28.26
CA VAL A 441 1.35 23.46 28.73
C VAL A 441 -0.03 23.62 29.38
N LEU A 442 -0.99 22.81 28.94
CA LEU A 442 -2.30 22.72 29.56
C LEU A 442 -2.22 21.85 30.83
N GLN A 443 -2.57 22.43 31.97
CA GLN A 443 -2.70 21.72 33.25
C GLN A 443 -4.16 21.64 33.66
N PHE A 444 -4.67 20.43 33.86
CA PHE A 444 -6.05 20.21 34.30
C PHE A 444 -6.19 20.44 35.81
N THR A 445 -7.16 21.26 36.18
CA THR A 445 -7.56 21.49 37.59
C THR A 445 -8.73 20.59 37.99
N SER A 446 -9.52 20.12 37.04
CA SER A 446 -10.58 19.14 37.25
C SER A 446 -10.77 18.24 36.02
N SER A 447 -11.46 17.11 36.19
CA SER A 447 -11.75 16.18 35.09
C SER A 447 -12.73 16.78 34.08
N ILE A 448 -12.68 16.33 32.83
CA ILE A 448 -13.66 16.65 31.79
C ILE A 448 -14.66 15.50 31.68
N ASP A 449 -15.95 15.82 31.61
CA ASP A 449 -17.02 14.83 31.53
C ASP A 449 -17.31 14.50 30.06
N TRP A 450 -16.63 13.48 29.52
CA TRP A 450 -16.78 13.05 28.12
C TRP A 450 -18.04 12.20 27.91
N VAL A 451 -18.75 12.42 26.80
CA VAL A 451 -19.95 11.63 26.43
C VAL A 451 -19.66 10.13 26.33
N ALA A 452 -18.52 9.76 25.72
CA ALA A 452 -18.08 8.37 25.59
C ALA A 452 -17.20 7.88 26.77
N GLY A 453 -16.97 8.72 27.78
CA GLY A 453 -16.03 8.46 28.89
C GLY A 453 -14.56 8.75 28.58
N PHE A 454 -14.20 8.97 27.32
CA PHE A 454 -12.85 9.34 26.86
C PHE A 454 -12.91 10.39 25.75
N PRO A 455 -11.83 11.16 25.49
CA PRO A 455 -11.82 12.14 24.40
C PRO A 455 -12.00 11.47 23.03
N PRO A 456 -12.79 12.04 22.11
CA PRO A 456 -12.95 11.49 20.77
C PRO A 456 -11.65 11.41 20.00
N SER A 457 -11.55 10.45 19.08
CA SER A 457 -10.53 10.48 18.03
C SER A 457 -10.94 11.49 16.95
N ASP A 458 -9.97 12.28 16.49
CA ASP A 458 -10.14 13.30 15.45
C ASP A 458 -10.42 12.71 14.06
N GLU A 459 -10.14 11.43 13.84
CA GLU A 459 -10.40 10.71 12.60
C GLU A 459 -11.14 9.38 12.86
N PRO A 460 -12.16 9.01 12.05
CA PRO A 460 -12.75 7.69 12.13
C PRO A 460 -11.74 6.56 11.89
N ASN A 461 -11.95 5.38 12.49
CA ASN A 461 -11.09 4.21 12.30
C ASN A 461 -10.87 3.84 10.82
N CYS A 462 -11.87 4.02 9.97
CA CYS A 462 -11.81 3.73 8.54
C CYS A 462 -11.31 4.90 7.68
N GLY A 463 -10.92 6.04 8.27
CA GLY A 463 -10.76 7.30 7.55
C GLY A 463 -12.13 7.94 7.23
N PHE A 464 -12.12 9.20 6.81
CA PHE A 464 -13.36 9.97 6.57
C PHE A 464 -14.13 9.45 5.35
N HIS A 465 -13.44 8.89 4.36
CA HIS A 465 -14.03 8.35 3.13
C HIS A 465 -13.82 6.82 2.99
N GLY A 466 -13.47 6.14 4.07
CA GLY A 466 -13.26 4.68 4.08
C GLY A 466 -11.89 4.22 3.57
N GLU A 467 -10.96 5.15 3.30
CA GLU A 467 -9.64 4.90 2.71
C GLU A 467 -8.78 3.92 3.52
N LYS A 468 -8.79 4.00 4.86
CA LYS A 468 -8.03 3.07 5.71
C LYS A 468 -8.64 1.66 5.69
N CYS A 469 -9.95 1.57 5.46
CA CYS A 469 -10.69 0.32 5.33
C CYS A 469 -10.74 -0.24 3.90
N VAL A 470 -10.06 0.37 2.92
CA VAL A 470 -9.80 -0.25 1.62
C VAL A 470 -8.46 -1.00 1.64
N MET A 471 -7.47 -0.46 2.35
CA MET A 471 -6.13 -1.04 2.46
C MET A 471 -6.14 -2.48 3.02
N TRP A 472 -6.91 -2.76 4.08
CA TRP A 472 -6.98 -4.13 4.63
C TRP A 472 -7.62 -5.12 3.65
N LYS A 473 -8.62 -4.71 2.86
CA LYS A 473 -9.26 -5.57 1.85
C LYS A 473 -8.28 -5.93 0.74
N LEU A 474 -7.48 -4.96 0.28
CA LEU A 474 -6.43 -5.19 -0.70
C LEU A 474 -5.32 -6.08 -0.14
N ALA A 475 -4.90 -5.87 1.11
CA ALA A 475 -3.89 -6.70 1.77
C ALA A 475 -4.33 -8.17 1.90
N VAL A 476 -5.60 -8.42 2.29
CA VAL A 476 -6.17 -9.77 2.36
C VAL A 476 -6.28 -10.40 0.96
N GLY A 477 -6.68 -9.64 -0.05
CA GLY A 477 -6.76 -10.12 -1.43
C GLY A 477 -5.41 -10.52 -2.03
N VAL A 478 -4.38 -9.69 -1.83
CA VAL A 478 -3.01 -9.97 -2.30
C VAL A 478 -2.41 -11.17 -1.57
N THR A 479 -2.59 -11.26 -0.25
CA THR A 479 -2.10 -12.38 0.55
C THR A 479 -2.79 -13.69 0.16
N GLY A 480 -4.11 -13.67 -0.05
CA GLY A 480 -4.87 -14.83 -0.53
C GLY A 480 -4.46 -15.29 -1.92
N GLY A 481 -4.22 -14.35 -2.85
CA GLY A 481 -3.74 -14.65 -4.20
C GLY A 481 -2.34 -15.30 -4.21
N LEU A 482 -1.42 -14.80 -3.38
CA LEU A 482 -0.05 -15.32 -3.29
C LEU A 482 -0.01 -16.74 -2.73
N VAL A 483 -0.82 -17.04 -1.72
CA VAL A 483 -0.95 -18.39 -1.15
C VAL A 483 -1.54 -19.37 -2.17
N LEU A 484 -2.54 -18.94 -2.95
CA LEU A 484 -3.14 -19.77 -4.00
C LEU A 484 -2.11 -20.10 -5.10
N VAL A 485 -1.33 -19.12 -5.55
CA VAL A 485 -0.29 -19.32 -6.57
C VAL A 485 0.80 -20.26 -6.06
N LEU A 486 1.22 -20.14 -4.79
CA LEU A 486 2.18 -21.06 -4.18
C LEU A 486 1.65 -22.49 -4.09
N LEU A 487 0.39 -22.68 -3.68
CA LEU A 487 -0.24 -24.01 -3.63
C LEU A 487 -0.35 -24.67 -5.01
N VAL A 488 -0.74 -23.91 -6.04
CA VAL A 488 -0.76 -24.40 -7.42
C VAL A 488 0.65 -24.74 -7.90
N GLY A 489 1.64 -23.91 -7.58
CA GLY A 489 3.05 -24.17 -7.90
C GLY A 489 3.57 -25.47 -7.28
N ILE A 490 3.26 -25.72 -6.00
CA ILE A 490 3.66 -26.95 -5.29
C ILE A 490 2.97 -28.19 -5.90
N LEU A 491 1.68 -28.11 -6.22
CA LEU A 491 0.95 -29.22 -6.84
C LEU A 491 1.49 -29.58 -8.24
N VAL A 492 1.83 -28.56 -9.05
CA VAL A 492 2.44 -28.77 -10.37
C VAL A 492 3.84 -29.37 -10.23
N ALA A 493 4.64 -28.87 -9.29
CA ALA A 493 5.97 -29.41 -9.01
C ALA A 493 5.91 -30.87 -8.54
N TYR A 494 4.97 -31.21 -7.65
CA TYR A 494 4.76 -32.59 -7.18
C TYR A 494 4.38 -33.53 -8.32
N LYS A 495 3.44 -33.12 -9.19
CA LYS A 495 3.03 -33.92 -10.35
C LYS A 495 4.17 -34.13 -11.34
N ASN A 496 4.97 -33.10 -11.61
CA ASN A 496 6.14 -33.21 -12.48
C ASN A 496 7.22 -34.12 -11.88
N TRP A 497 7.47 -34.01 -10.58
CA TRP A 497 8.44 -34.86 -9.89
C TRP A 497 8.04 -36.33 -9.89
N ALA A 498 6.75 -36.64 -9.64
CA ALA A 498 6.23 -38.00 -9.70
C ALA A 498 6.36 -38.61 -11.11
N TYR A 499 6.13 -37.82 -12.16
CA TYR A 499 6.27 -38.27 -13.55
C TYR A 499 7.73 -38.55 -13.95
N GLU A 500 8.69 -37.75 -13.47
CA GLU A 500 10.12 -37.99 -13.71
C GLU A 500 10.61 -39.27 -13.02
N GLN A 501 10.16 -39.55 -11.79
CA GLN A 501 10.50 -40.82 -11.11
C GLN A 501 10.04 -42.06 -11.90
N GLU A 502 8.86 -41.99 -12.53
CA GLU A 502 8.33 -43.12 -13.30
C GLU A 502 9.13 -43.40 -14.58
N LEU A 503 9.73 -42.36 -15.18
CA LEU A 503 10.58 -42.45 -16.38
C LEU A 503 11.95 -43.06 -16.10
N ASP A 504 12.46 -42.90 -14.88
CA ASP A 504 13.75 -43.47 -14.44
C ASP A 504 13.66 -44.92 -13.97
N SER A 505 12.47 -45.50 -13.89
CA SER A 505 12.27 -46.87 -13.40
C SER A 505 12.92 -48.00 -14.23
N LEU A 506 13.58 -47.71 -15.36
CA LEU A 506 14.36 -48.65 -16.22
C LEU A 506 13.75 -50.05 -16.41
N ILE A 507 12.43 -50.20 -16.33
CA ILE A 507 11.83 -51.53 -16.20
C ILE A 507 12.03 -52.37 -17.48
N TRP A 508 12.21 -51.71 -18.62
CA TRP A 508 12.55 -52.30 -19.92
C TRP A 508 13.99 -52.80 -20.04
N LYS A 509 14.91 -52.38 -19.16
CA LYS A 509 16.32 -52.78 -19.21
C LYS A 509 16.44 -54.23 -18.76
N ILE A 510 17.09 -55.03 -19.59
CA ILE A 510 17.43 -56.42 -19.27
C ILE A 510 18.95 -56.52 -19.21
N ASP A 511 19.47 -57.06 -18.12
CA ASP A 511 20.90 -57.35 -18.02
C ASP A 511 21.22 -58.57 -18.88
N TYR A 512 22.21 -58.44 -19.77
CA TYR A 512 22.57 -59.50 -20.71
C TYR A 512 22.96 -60.82 -20.02
N LYS A 513 23.53 -60.72 -18.80
CA LYS A 513 23.91 -61.89 -17.98
C LYS A 513 22.72 -62.75 -17.55
N ASP A 514 21.53 -62.18 -17.49
CA ASP A 514 20.30 -62.91 -17.12
C ASP A 514 19.74 -63.72 -18.29
N ILE A 515 20.26 -63.50 -19.49
CA ILE A 515 19.83 -64.20 -20.70
C ILE A 515 20.76 -65.39 -20.94
N GLN A 516 20.21 -66.59 -20.83
CA GLN A 516 20.95 -67.81 -21.17
C GLN A 516 20.91 -68.01 -22.69
N ILE A 517 22.03 -67.74 -23.36
CA ILE A 517 22.20 -67.88 -24.81
C ILE A 517 23.19 -69.02 -25.06
N ASN A 518 22.76 -70.04 -25.82
CA ASN A 518 23.66 -71.06 -26.32
C ASN A 518 24.00 -70.74 -27.79
N GLU A 519 25.25 -70.38 -28.06
CA GLU A 519 25.73 -70.12 -29.43
C GLU A 519 25.87 -71.44 -30.20
N CYS A 520 25.09 -71.63 -31.28
CA CYS A 520 25.36 -72.69 -32.26
C CYS A 520 26.44 -72.15 -33.22
N THR A 521 27.66 -72.70 -33.14
CA THR A 521 28.79 -72.35 -34.01
C THR A 521 28.56 -72.89 -35.43
N PRO A 522 28.98 -72.15 -36.49
CA PRO A 522 28.85 -72.63 -37.87
C PRO A 522 29.98 -73.62 -38.18
N THR A 523 29.65 -74.85 -38.56
CA THR A 523 30.54 -75.73 -39.33
C THR A 523 30.01 -75.92 -40.74
N THR A 524 30.95 -75.93 -41.68
CA THR A 524 30.80 -76.04 -43.13
C THR A 524 29.87 -77.18 -43.54
N SER A 525 28.97 -76.89 -44.50
CA SER A 525 28.13 -77.81 -45.29
C SER A 525 27.14 -78.73 -44.55
N ILE A 526 25.85 -78.45 -44.79
CA ILE A 526 24.64 -79.30 -44.62
C ILE A 526 24.24 -79.60 -43.16
N GLY A 527 23.24 -78.86 -42.67
CA GLY A 527 22.44 -79.17 -41.47
C GLY A 527 22.91 -78.49 -40.17
N ARG A 528 22.10 -77.58 -39.61
CA ARG A 528 22.32 -77.03 -38.25
C ARG A 528 21.86 -78.06 -37.21
N ILE A 529 22.79 -78.64 -36.46
CA ILE A 529 22.48 -79.43 -35.25
C ILE A 529 22.88 -78.60 -34.03
N CYS A 530 21.89 -78.13 -33.26
CA CYS A 530 22.12 -77.51 -31.96
C CYS A 530 22.15 -78.60 -30.87
N ARG A 531 23.23 -78.69 -30.08
CA ARG A 531 23.35 -79.66 -28.98
C ARG A 531 22.50 -79.22 -27.77
N ASN A 532 21.60 -80.13 -27.36
CA ASN A 532 20.90 -80.32 -26.08
C ASN A 532 20.55 -79.07 -25.23
N LEU A 533 19.29 -78.65 -25.33
CA LEU A 533 18.63 -77.80 -24.34
C LEU A 533 17.66 -78.69 -23.53
N HIS A 534 18.00 -79.03 -22.28
CA HIS A 534 17.01 -79.46 -21.29
C HIS A 534 16.69 -78.25 -20.39
N PRO A 535 15.60 -77.50 -20.65
CA PRO A 535 15.10 -76.55 -19.68
C PRO A 535 14.20 -77.29 -18.67
N LEU A 536 14.68 -77.43 -17.43
CA LEU A 536 13.87 -77.81 -16.27
C LEU A 536 12.84 -76.71 -15.97
N ILE A 537 11.73 -76.67 -16.71
CA ILE A 537 10.56 -75.87 -16.34
C ILE A 537 9.65 -76.78 -15.51
N ARG A 538 9.76 -76.66 -14.19
CA ARG A 538 8.81 -77.19 -13.21
C ARG A 538 7.54 -76.34 -13.27
N THR A 539 6.60 -76.68 -14.15
CA THR A 539 5.25 -76.10 -14.09
C THR A 539 4.42 -76.83 -13.03
N SER A 540 3.57 -76.06 -12.36
CA SER A 540 2.68 -76.45 -11.27
C SER A 540 1.84 -77.70 -11.59
N GLN A 541 1.77 -78.61 -10.63
CA GLN A 541 0.99 -79.85 -10.67
C GLN A 541 -0.52 -79.60 -10.69
N VAL A 542 -1.11 -79.32 -11.86
CA VAL A 542 -2.49 -79.71 -12.18
C VAL A 542 -2.57 -79.79 -13.72
N SER A 543 -2.23 -80.93 -14.30
CA SER A 543 -2.73 -81.45 -15.61
C SER A 543 -1.87 -82.66 -15.98
N LEU A 544 -2.27 -83.81 -15.43
CA LEU A 544 -1.68 -85.12 -15.68
C LEU A 544 -2.50 -85.78 -16.79
N SER A 545 -2.04 -85.64 -18.03
CA SER A 545 -2.27 -86.64 -19.09
C SER A 545 -1.46 -86.29 -20.33
N SER A 546 -0.62 -87.26 -20.74
CA SER A 546 -0.22 -87.56 -22.12
C SER A 546 0.11 -86.39 -23.04
N ASN A 547 1.40 -86.20 -23.33
CA ASN A 547 1.89 -86.22 -24.72
C ASN A 547 3.41 -86.34 -24.74
N ALA A 548 3.90 -87.44 -25.33
CA ALA A 548 5.29 -87.69 -25.69
C ALA A 548 5.77 -86.82 -26.89
N GLU A 549 5.24 -85.60 -26.98
CA GLU A 549 5.35 -84.69 -28.13
C GLU A 549 6.18 -83.43 -27.77
N ALA A 550 6.83 -83.45 -26.61
CA ALA A 550 7.73 -82.38 -26.16
C ALA A 550 9.11 -82.42 -26.84
N ASP A 551 9.55 -83.58 -27.33
CA ASP A 551 10.88 -83.79 -27.92
C ASP A 551 11.03 -83.35 -29.39
N PHE A 552 9.94 -83.01 -30.09
CA PHE A 552 9.99 -82.65 -31.53
C PHE A 552 10.03 -81.12 -31.81
N ARG A 553 10.18 -80.27 -30.79
CA ARG A 553 9.90 -78.82 -30.89
C ARG A 553 11.09 -77.88 -31.19
N TYR A 554 12.29 -78.38 -31.48
CA TYR A 554 13.49 -77.52 -31.59
C TYR A 554 14.38 -77.75 -32.82
N THR A 555 13.92 -78.47 -33.85
CA THR A 555 14.74 -78.73 -35.06
C THR A 555 14.86 -77.53 -36.01
N ASN A 556 13.91 -76.58 -36.00
CA ASN A 556 13.95 -75.41 -36.89
C ASN A 556 13.99 -74.09 -36.08
N ILE A 557 15.19 -73.69 -35.64
CA ILE A 557 15.43 -72.38 -35.01
C ILE A 557 15.74 -71.35 -36.11
N TYR A 558 14.84 -70.37 -36.28
CA TYR A 558 14.90 -69.37 -37.37
C TYR A 558 15.77 -68.14 -37.04
N THR A 559 16.02 -67.87 -35.76
CA THR A 559 16.80 -66.69 -35.30
C THR A 559 17.56 -67.00 -34.01
N THR A 560 18.40 -66.08 -33.53
CA THR A 560 19.07 -66.24 -32.23
C THR A 560 18.03 -66.21 -31.10
N VAL A 561 18.05 -67.24 -30.25
CA VAL A 561 17.13 -67.38 -29.12
C VAL A 561 17.89 -67.41 -27.80
N GLY A 562 17.23 -67.00 -26.72
CA GLY A 562 17.73 -67.19 -25.36
C GLY A 562 16.60 -67.33 -24.34
N ILE A 563 16.92 -67.90 -23.18
CA ILE A 563 15.96 -68.08 -22.09
C ILE A 563 16.13 -66.93 -21.09
N TYR A 564 15.03 -66.23 -20.78
CA TYR A 564 14.97 -65.20 -19.75
C TYR A 564 13.70 -65.40 -18.90
N LYS A 565 13.85 -65.45 -17.57
CA LYS A 565 12.76 -65.71 -16.61
C LYS A 565 11.86 -66.92 -17.00
N GLY A 566 12.49 -67.99 -17.49
CA GLY A 566 11.80 -69.23 -17.90
C GLY A 566 11.04 -69.15 -19.23
N ARG A 567 11.16 -68.05 -19.98
CA ARG A 567 10.52 -67.88 -21.31
C ARG A 567 11.59 -67.87 -22.40
N MET A 568 11.29 -68.53 -23.52
CA MET A 568 12.13 -68.49 -24.72
C MET A 568 11.84 -67.21 -25.50
N LEU A 569 12.88 -66.41 -25.74
CA LEU A 569 12.80 -65.10 -26.37
C LEU A 569 13.71 -65.03 -27.61
N ALA A 570 13.31 -64.20 -28.58
CA ALA A 570 14.12 -63.88 -29.74
C ALA A 570 15.06 -62.71 -29.43
N ILE A 571 16.32 -62.84 -29.84
CA ILE A 571 17.38 -61.87 -29.54
C ILE A 571 17.90 -61.30 -30.85
N LYS A 572 17.66 -60.00 -31.06
CA LYS A 572 18.21 -59.26 -32.20
C LYS A 572 19.38 -58.41 -31.71
N ARG A 573 20.61 -58.87 -31.99
CA ARG A 573 21.83 -58.11 -31.67
C ARG A 573 21.91 -56.86 -32.54
N LEU A 574 22.23 -55.72 -31.92
CA LEU A 574 22.50 -54.46 -32.62
C LEU A 574 24.00 -54.25 -32.66
N ARG A 575 24.56 -54.05 -33.87
CA ARG A 575 25.99 -53.78 -34.06
C ARG A 575 26.31 -52.32 -33.69
N LYS A 576 26.39 -52.04 -32.39
CA LYS A 576 26.70 -50.71 -31.84
C LYS A 576 27.77 -50.81 -30.76
N LYS A 577 28.75 -49.90 -30.78
CA LYS A 577 29.81 -49.82 -29.75
C LYS A 577 29.28 -49.34 -28.41
N SER A 578 28.37 -48.37 -28.43
CA SER A 578 27.67 -47.84 -27.26
C SER A 578 26.31 -47.25 -27.66
N VAL A 579 25.42 -47.13 -26.67
CA VAL A 579 24.12 -46.48 -26.81
C VAL A 579 23.96 -45.48 -25.67
N ASP A 580 23.79 -44.21 -26.02
CA ASP A 580 23.41 -43.18 -25.05
C ASP A 580 21.90 -43.21 -24.81
N ILE A 581 21.51 -43.49 -23.57
CA ILE A 581 20.11 -43.58 -23.17
C ILE A 581 19.54 -42.17 -22.98
N THR A 582 19.08 -41.55 -24.07
CA THR A 582 18.45 -40.23 -24.02
C THR A 582 17.05 -40.28 -23.41
N ARG A 583 16.53 -39.15 -22.92
CA ARG A 583 15.15 -39.04 -22.41
C ARG A 583 14.10 -39.46 -23.45
N LYS A 584 14.34 -39.14 -24.73
CA LYS A 584 13.48 -39.54 -25.86
C LYS A 584 13.46 -41.06 -26.03
N MET A 585 14.62 -41.70 -25.92
CA MET A 585 14.77 -43.15 -25.97
C MET A 585 14.08 -43.85 -24.79
N LYS A 586 14.21 -43.34 -23.56
CA LYS A 586 13.50 -43.87 -22.38
C LYS A 586 11.97 -43.86 -22.58
N LYS A 587 11.43 -42.77 -23.13
CA LYS A 587 10.00 -42.65 -23.46
C LYS A 587 9.56 -43.69 -24.50
N GLU A 588 10.32 -43.84 -25.58
CA GLU A 588 10.02 -44.84 -26.63
C GLU A 588 10.08 -46.27 -26.09
N LEU A 589 11.11 -46.61 -25.29
CA LEU A 589 11.28 -47.95 -24.70
C LEU A 589 10.18 -48.31 -23.70
N LYS A 590 9.78 -47.37 -22.85
CA LYS A 590 8.64 -47.55 -21.94
C LYS A 590 7.35 -47.79 -22.73
N PHE A 591 7.07 -46.94 -23.72
CA PHE A 591 5.89 -47.08 -24.57
C PHE A 591 5.85 -48.42 -25.30
N MET A 592 6.96 -48.85 -25.90
CA MET A 592 7.08 -50.13 -26.61
C MET A 592 6.79 -51.33 -25.71
N ARG A 593 7.19 -51.27 -24.44
CA ARG A 593 6.96 -52.33 -23.45
C ARG A 593 5.52 -52.40 -22.95
N ASP A 594 4.84 -51.25 -22.89
CA ASP A 594 3.44 -51.18 -22.46
C ASP A 594 2.46 -51.55 -23.58
N LEU A 595 2.94 -51.59 -24.83
CA LEU A 595 2.13 -51.95 -26.00
C LEU A 595 1.78 -53.45 -25.99
N ARG A 596 0.48 -53.77 -25.89
CA ARG A 596 -0.03 -55.15 -25.84
C ARG A 596 -1.22 -55.36 -26.75
N HIS A 597 -1.10 -56.30 -27.68
CA HIS A 597 -2.15 -56.74 -28.58
C HIS A 597 -1.85 -58.15 -29.08
N ASP A 598 -2.87 -58.97 -29.34
CA ASP A 598 -2.70 -60.38 -29.73
C ASP A 598 -1.92 -60.56 -31.04
N ASN A 599 -2.09 -59.62 -31.98
CA ASN A 599 -1.42 -59.63 -33.29
C ASN A 599 -0.16 -58.74 -33.37
N LEU A 600 0.38 -58.28 -32.24
CA LEU A 600 1.69 -57.63 -32.19
C LEU A 600 2.68 -58.53 -31.46
N ASN A 601 3.93 -58.56 -31.91
CA ASN A 601 4.99 -59.27 -31.21
C ASN A 601 5.44 -58.44 -30.00
N PRO A 602 5.25 -58.92 -28.75
CA PRO A 602 5.57 -58.14 -27.57
C PRO A 602 7.07 -57.82 -27.45
N PHE A 603 7.39 -56.55 -27.20
CA PHE A 603 8.71 -56.12 -26.78
C PHE A 603 8.89 -56.40 -25.29
N ILE A 604 9.88 -57.23 -24.94
CA ILE A 604 10.13 -57.64 -23.55
C ILE A 604 11.11 -56.67 -22.88
N GLY A 605 12.14 -56.27 -23.62
CA GLY A 605 13.14 -55.33 -23.15
C GLY A 605 14.35 -55.24 -24.07
N ALA A 606 15.36 -54.49 -23.63
CA ALA A 606 16.61 -54.32 -24.36
C ALA A 606 17.81 -54.41 -23.42
N CYS A 607 18.89 -55.01 -23.92
CA CYS A 607 20.22 -54.88 -23.35
C CYS A 607 20.90 -53.70 -24.03
N VAL A 608 21.37 -52.73 -23.23
CA VAL A 608 21.94 -51.47 -23.72
C VAL A 608 23.39 -51.26 -23.27
N ASP A 609 23.93 -52.18 -22.46
CA ASP A 609 25.29 -52.11 -21.95
C ASP A 609 26.29 -52.74 -22.94
N PRO A 610 27.36 -52.01 -23.35
CA PRO A 610 28.40 -52.55 -24.22
C PRO A 610 29.13 -53.77 -23.61
N PRO A 611 29.58 -54.75 -24.41
CA PRO A 611 29.46 -54.87 -25.87
C PRO A 611 28.14 -55.53 -26.34
N ASN A 612 27.23 -55.86 -25.42
CA ASN A 612 26.08 -56.73 -25.69
C ASN A 612 24.79 -55.94 -25.83
N ILE A 613 24.67 -55.19 -26.92
CA ILE A 613 23.48 -54.39 -27.22
C ILE A 613 22.51 -55.24 -28.05
N CYS A 614 21.32 -55.52 -27.51
CA CYS A 614 20.31 -56.34 -28.21
C CYS A 614 18.87 -56.01 -27.83
N ILE A 615 17.97 -56.22 -28.77
CA ILE A 615 16.51 -56.13 -28.60
C ILE A 615 15.99 -57.53 -28.30
N VAL A 616 15.13 -57.63 -27.28
CA VAL A 616 14.54 -58.89 -26.82
C VAL A 616 13.03 -58.86 -27.03
N THR A 617 12.51 -59.77 -27.85
CA THR A 617 11.08 -59.92 -28.14
C THR A 617 10.62 -61.36 -27.89
N GLU A 618 9.31 -61.60 -27.85
CA GLU A 618 8.78 -62.96 -27.82
C GLU A 618 9.22 -63.77 -29.06
N TYR A 619 9.52 -65.06 -28.88
CA TYR A 619 9.91 -65.96 -29.97
C TYR A 619 8.69 -66.62 -30.61
N CYS A 620 8.59 -66.50 -31.93
CA CYS A 620 7.54 -67.10 -32.74
C CYS A 620 8.03 -68.41 -33.37
N ALA A 621 7.50 -69.53 -32.90
CA ALA A 621 8.03 -70.87 -33.20
C ALA A 621 7.85 -71.35 -34.64
N LYS A 622 6.97 -70.72 -35.44
CA LYS A 622 6.72 -71.09 -36.84
C LYS A 622 7.48 -70.22 -37.84
N GLY A 623 8.37 -69.35 -37.37
CA GLY A 623 9.16 -68.46 -38.23
C GLY A 623 8.35 -67.25 -38.69
N SER A 624 8.77 -66.65 -39.80
CA SER A 624 8.08 -65.56 -40.47
C SER A 624 7.06 -66.06 -41.48
N LEU A 625 6.14 -65.19 -41.91
CA LEU A 625 5.17 -65.50 -42.96
C LEU A 625 5.87 -65.93 -44.24
N LYS A 626 7.03 -65.33 -44.57
CA LYS A 626 7.85 -65.77 -45.69
C LYS A 626 8.23 -67.25 -45.57
N ASP A 627 8.71 -67.68 -44.40
CA ASP A 627 9.11 -69.08 -44.14
C ASP A 627 7.91 -70.03 -44.27
N VAL A 628 6.72 -69.58 -43.86
CA VAL A 628 5.47 -70.34 -44.00
C VAL A 628 5.05 -70.48 -45.46
N LEU A 629 5.17 -69.42 -46.27
CA LEU A 629 4.80 -69.43 -47.68
C LEU A 629 5.76 -70.31 -48.53
N GLU A 630 7.06 -70.29 -48.21
CA GLU A 630 8.09 -71.09 -48.89
C GLU A 630 8.04 -72.58 -48.50
N ASN A 631 7.39 -72.94 -47.40
CA ASN A 631 7.31 -74.32 -46.93
C ASN A 631 6.16 -75.09 -47.62
N GLU A 632 6.49 -75.88 -48.66
CA GLU A 632 5.51 -76.68 -49.44
C GLU A 632 4.69 -77.68 -48.60
N ASP A 633 5.19 -78.10 -47.43
CA ASP A 633 4.45 -79.02 -46.54
C ASP A 633 3.23 -78.34 -45.87
N VAL A 634 3.20 -77.01 -45.83
CA VAL A 634 2.08 -76.23 -45.29
C VAL A 634 1.02 -76.02 -46.37
N LYS A 635 -0.15 -76.65 -46.20
CA LYS A 635 -1.32 -76.41 -47.05
C LYS A 635 -2.01 -75.11 -46.66
N LEU A 636 -2.04 -74.16 -47.59
CA LEU A 636 -2.66 -72.84 -47.41
C LEU A 636 -4.02 -72.84 -48.11
N ASP A 637 -5.08 -73.16 -47.38
CA ASP A 637 -6.45 -73.03 -47.89
C ASP A 637 -6.97 -71.59 -47.72
N ASN A 638 -8.12 -71.31 -48.34
CA ASN A 638 -8.71 -69.97 -48.33
C ASN A 638 -9.02 -69.46 -46.91
N MET A 639 -9.42 -70.36 -46.00
CA MET A 639 -9.75 -70.00 -44.62
C MET A 639 -8.48 -69.64 -43.83
N PHE A 640 -7.40 -70.37 -44.05
CA PHE A 640 -6.10 -70.13 -43.45
C PHE A 640 -5.45 -68.85 -43.99
N ASN A 641 -5.55 -68.57 -45.28
CA ASN A 641 -5.12 -67.29 -45.85
C ASN A 641 -5.95 -66.13 -45.26
N ALA A 642 -7.26 -66.30 -45.10
CA ALA A 642 -8.13 -65.28 -44.50
C ALA A 642 -7.82 -65.01 -43.01
N SER A 643 -7.34 -66.02 -42.27
CA SER A 643 -6.94 -65.85 -40.87
C SER A 643 -5.64 -65.05 -40.76
N ILE A 644 -4.61 -65.39 -41.55
CA ILE A 644 -3.33 -64.67 -41.64
C ILE A 644 -3.55 -63.21 -42.01
N ILE A 645 -4.30 -62.96 -43.09
CA ILE A 645 -4.60 -61.60 -43.56
C ILE A 645 -5.35 -60.82 -42.47
N GLY A 646 -6.33 -61.45 -41.84
CA GLY A 646 -7.12 -60.82 -40.79
C GLY A 646 -6.32 -60.50 -39.52
N ASP A 647 -5.30 -61.28 -39.20
CA ASP A 647 -4.38 -61.01 -38.09
C ASP A 647 -3.48 -59.81 -38.39
N ILE A 648 -2.91 -59.74 -39.59
CA ILE A 648 -2.10 -58.59 -40.02
C ILE A 648 -2.92 -57.30 -39.99
N VAL A 649 -4.14 -57.32 -40.54
CA VAL A 649 -5.04 -56.15 -40.54
C VAL A 649 -5.37 -55.72 -39.11
N ARG A 650 -5.68 -56.65 -38.20
CA ARG A 650 -5.96 -56.33 -36.78
C ARG A 650 -4.76 -55.71 -36.09
N GLY A 651 -3.57 -56.27 -36.27
CA GLY A 651 -2.34 -55.73 -35.70
C GLY A 651 -2.02 -54.32 -36.22
N MET A 652 -2.19 -54.08 -37.53
CA MET A 652 -1.93 -52.78 -38.14
C MET A 652 -2.94 -51.70 -37.74
N ILE A 653 -4.23 -52.02 -37.61
CA ILE A 653 -5.22 -51.08 -37.06
C ILE A 653 -4.80 -50.61 -35.68
N TYR A 654 -4.44 -51.54 -34.80
CA TYR A 654 -4.02 -51.21 -33.45
C TYR A 654 -2.74 -50.37 -33.44
N LEU A 655 -1.75 -50.70 -34.28
CA LEU A 655 -0.51 -49.94 -34.38
C LEU A 655 -0.72 -48.53 -34.92
N HIS A 656 -1.58 -48.35 -35.94
CA HIS A 656 -1.90 -47.05 -36.54
C HIS A 656 -2.68 -46.13 -35.59
N ASP A 657 -3.51 -46.69 -34.71
CA ASP A 657 -4.23 -45.96 -33.67
C ASP A 657 -3.34 -45.67 -32.42
N SER A 658 -2.13 -46.24 -32.35
CA SER A 658 -1.18 -46.04 -31.25
C SER A 658 -0.29 -44.80 -31.42
N GLN A 659 0.49 -44.43 -30.39
CA GLN A 659 1.43 -43.29 -30.47
C GLN A 659 2.53 -43.45 -31.53
N LEU A 660 2.83 -44.68 -31.97
CA LEU A 660 3.79 -44.93 -33.05
C LEU A 660 3.26 -44.49 -34.42
N ARG A 661 1.94 -44.52 -34.61
CA ARG A 661 1.19 -44.18 -35.83
C ARG A 661 1.49 -45.01 -37.08
N SER A 662 2.68 -45.58 -37.25
CA SER A 662 3.06 -46.40 -38.41
C SER A 662 4.10 -47.46 -38.03
N HIS A 663 4.21 -48.50 -38.85
CA HIS A 663 5.22 -49.55 -38.71
C HIS A 663 6.53 -49.15 -39.39
N GLY A 664 6.46 -48.65 -40.63
CA GLY A 664 7.60 -48.14 -41.41
C GLY A 664 8.54 -49.21 -42.01
N ASN A 665 8.34 -50.49 -41.69
CA ASN A 665 9.14 -51.61 -42.21
C ASN A 665 8.28 -52.90 -42.28
N LEU A 666 7.02 -52.76 -42.68
CA LEU A 666 6.12 -53.90 -42.83
C LEU A 666 6.53 -54.75 -44.04
N LYS A 667 6.67 -56.06 -43.85
CA LYS A 667 7.04 -57.04 -44.89
C LYS A 667 6.75 -58.44 -44.39
N SER A 668 6.66 -59.42 -45.28
CA SER A 668 6.37 -60.82 -44.93
C SER A 668 7.35 -61.40 -43.90
N THR A 669 8.63 -61.00 -43.94
CA THR A 669 9.65 -61.41 -42.94
C THR A 669 9.46 -60.81 -41.53
N ASN A 670 8.67 -59.73 -41.40
CA ASN A 670 8.33 -59.09 -40.13
C ASN A 670 6.93 -59.48 -39.63
N CYS A 671 6.19 -60.32 -40.36
CA CYS A 671 4.96 -60.95 -39.91
C CYS A 671 5.30 -62.32 -39.34
N LEU A 672 5.51 -62.44 -38.02
CA LEU A 672 5.92 -63.69 -37.39
C LEU A 672 4.73 -64.57 -37.02
N VAL A 673 4.90 -65.88 -36.99
CA VAL A 673 3.82 -66.83 -36.71
C VAL A 673 4.11 -67.58 -35.41
N ASP A 674 3.21 -67.44 -34.42
CA ASP A 674 3.36 -68.09 -33.11
C ASP A 674 3.04 -69.59 -33.17
N SER A 675 3.21 -70.30 -32.05
CA SER A 675 2.95 -71.75 -31.99
C SER A 675 1.48 -72.13 -32.20
N ARG A 676 0.56 -71.16 -32.14
CA ARG A 676 -0.90 -71.32 -32.34
C ARG A 676 -1.35 -70.83 -33.71
N TRP A 677 -0.42 -70.59 -34.63
CA TRP A 677 -0.69 -70.08 -35.98
C TRP A 677 -1.32 -68.67 -36.01
N VAL A 678 -1.07 -67.86 -34.98
CA VAL A 678 -1.48 -66.45 -34.95
C VAL A 678 -0.36 -65.58 -35.49
N VAL A 679 -0.68 -64.66 -36.40
CA VAL A 679 0.31 -63.71 -36.93
C VAL A 679 0.54 -62.58 -35.94
N LYS A 680 1.81 -62.34 -35.62
CA LYS A 680 2.34 -61.28 -34.77
C LYS A 680 3.25 -60.37 -35.59
N ILE A 681 2.84 -59.12 -35.74
CA ILE A 681 3.63 -58.09 -36.43
C ILE A 681 4.82 -57.73 -35.54
N ALA A 682 6.03 -57.77 -36.10
CA ALA A 682 7.29 -57.60 -35.39
C ALA A 682 8.16 -56.50 -35.99
N ASP A 683 9.23 -56.12 -35.27
CA ASP A 683 10.22 -55.14 -35.71
C ASP A 683 9.69 -53.71 -35.99
N PHE A 684 8.52 -53.36 -35.45
CA PHE A 684 8.01 -51.99 -35.42
C PHE A 684 8.69 -51.15 -34.31
N GLY A 685 8.65 -49.82 -34.44
CA GLY A 685 9.20 -48.87 -33.46
C GLY A 685 10.70 -49.03 -33.18
N LEU A 686 11.13 -48.51 -32.02
CA LEU A 686 12.53 -48.48 -31.55
C LEU A 686 13.46 -47.78 -32.54
N HIS A 687 12.98 -46.72 -33.19
CA HIS A 687 13.73 -46.02 -34.24
C HIS A 687 15.00 -45.39 -33.67
N GLU A 688 14.94 -44.82 -32.47
CA GLU A 688 16.10 -44.21 -31.81
C GLU A 688 17.16 -45.26 -31.44
N LEU A 689 16.72 -46.42 -30.94
CA LEU A 689 17.62 -47.52 -30.57
C LEU A 689 18.23 -48.19 -31.82
N LYS A 690 17.48 -48.30 -32.92
CA LYS A 690 17.95 -48.87 -34.20
C LYS A 690 18.79 -47.89 -35.02
N PHE A 691 18.66 -46.58 -34.81
CA PHE A 691 19.34 -45.54 -35.59
C PHE A 691 20.87 -45.74 -35.59
N GLY A 692 21.48 -45.87 -36.77
CA GLY A 692 22.93 -46.08 -36.92
C GLY A 692 23.43 -47.50 -36.60
N ALA A 693 22.57 -48.45 -36.23
CA ALA A 693 22.95 -49.86 -36.06
C ALA A 693 23.24 -50.56 -37.40
N ASP A 694 22.62 -50.09 -38.49
CA ASP A 694 22.77 -50.65 -39.84
C ASP A 694 23.99 -50.07 -40.60
N ALA A 695 24.73 -49.14 -40.00
CA ALA A 695 25.86 -48.43 -40.63
C ALA A 695 27.25 -48.95 -40.22
N GLY A 696 27.32 -49.90 -39.26
CA GLY A 696 28.57 -50.46 -38.76
C GLY A 696 28.83 -51.85 -39.30
N ASP A 697 29.67 -51.96 -40.33
CA ASP A 697 30.31 -53.19 -40.84
C ASP A 697 29.34 -54.37 -41.03
N ASP A 698 28.48 -54.30 -42.06
CA ASP A 698 28.17 -55.51 -42.80
C ASP A 698 29.23 -55.65 -43.88
N ASP A 699 30.21 -56.51 -43.62
CA ASP A 699 31.11 -57.11 -44.60
C ASP A 699 30.32 -58.01 -45.58
N SER A 700 29.29 -57.41 -46.20
CA SER A 700 28.56 -57.98 -47.32
C SER A 700 28.48 -56.93 -48.42
N THR A 701 29.40 -57.08 -49.36
CA THR A 701 29.53 -56.46 -50.68
C THR A 701 28.29 -56.61 -51.59
N ASP A 702 27.10 -56.84 -51.04
CA ASP A 702 25.93 -57.28 -51.79
C ASP A 702 24.81 -56.23 -51.76
N PHE A 703 25.02 -55.18 -52.57
CA PHE A 703 24.04 -54.12 -52.86
C PHE A 703 22.63 -54.67 -53.14
N GLU A 704 22.56 -55.84 -53.79
CA GLU A 704 21.29 -56.51 -54.10
C GLU A 704 20.53 -56.99 -52.86
N LYS A 705 21.22 -57.42 -51.79
CA LYS A 705 20.55 -57.79 -50.52
C LYS A 705 19.93 -56.58 -49.82
N GLN A 706 20.54 -55.40 -49.93
CA GLN A 706 19.97 -54.18 -49.38
C GLN A 706 18.75 -53.74 -50.19
N CYS A 707 18.82 -53.78 -51.52
CA CYS A 707 17.68 -53.52 -52.40
C CYS A 707 16.54 -54.52 -52.16
N ALA A 708 16.84 -55.80 -51.91
CA ALA A 708 15.83 -56.81 -51.59
C ALA A 708 15.01 -56.48 -50.34
N LYS A 709 15.63 -55.88 -49.30
CA LYS A 709 14.91 -55.45 -48.08
C LYS A 709 13.89 -54.33 -48.34
N LEU A 710 14.02 -53.60 -49.45
CA LEU A 710 13.21 -52.44 -49.81
C LEU A 710 12.02 -52.78 -50.73
N LEU A 711 11.85 -54.04 -51.16
CA LEU A 711 10.83 -54.42 -52.14
C LEU A 711 9.39 -54.15 -51.68
N TRP A 712 9.14 -54.14 -50.37
CA TRP A 712 7.84 -53.80 -49.78
C TRP A 712 7.65 -52.31 -49.54
N LYS A 713 8.70 -51.49 -49.72
CA LYS A 713 8.66 -50.07 -49.38
C LYS A 713 7.97 -49.28 -50.49
N ALA A 714 7.08 -48.39 -50.08
CA ALA A 714 6.26 -47.61 -50.99
C ALA A 714 7.08 -46.67 -51.90
N PRO A 715 6.66 -46.44 -53.16
CA PRO A 715 7.43 -45.66 -54.14
C PRO A 715 7.72 -44.22 -53.68
N GLU A 716 6.80 -43.57 -52.97
CA GLU A 716 7.00 -42.23 -52.41
C GLU A 716 8.09 -42.19 -51.33
N LEU A 717 8.20 -43.24 -50.51
CA LEU A 717 9.21 -43.34 -49.46
C LEU A 717 10.57 -43.78 -49.99
N LEU A 718 10.62 -44.39 -51.18
CA LEU A 718 11.86 -44.71 -51.90
C LEU A 718 12.43 -43.48 -52.62
N ARG A 719 11.57 -42.57 -53.07
CA ARG A 719 11.97 -41.34 -53.77
C ARG A 719 12.42 -40.22 -52.84
N ASP A 720 11.95 -40.20 -51.60
CA ASP A 720 12.29 -39.16 -50.63
C ASP A 720 13.52 -39.53 -49.78
N PRO A 721 14.68 -38.86 -49.96
CA PRO A 721 15.87 -39.09 -49.15
C PRO A 721 15.70 -38.65 -47.69
N ASN A 722 14.72 -37.79 -47.39
CA ASN A 722 14.41 -37.30 -46.05
C ASN A 722 13.23 -38.04 -45.40
N ALA A 723 12.81 -39.17 -45.98
CA ALA A 723 11.71 -39.97 -45.45
C ALA A 723 12.00 -40.36 -44.00
N ARG A 724 11.02 -40.12 -43.11
CA ARG A 724 11.15 -40.45 -41.68
C ARG A 724 11.41 -41.95 -41.52
N PRO A 725 12.35 -42.37 -40.63
CA PRO A 725 12.58 -43.79 -40.36
C PRO A 725 11.35 -44.56 -39.86
N SER A 726 10.36 -43.85 -39.32
CA SER A 726 9.06 -44.39 -38.89
C SER A 726 8.09 -44.70 -40.03
N GLY A 727 8.39 -44.29 -41.26
CA GLY A 727 7.49 -44.42 -42.41
C GLY A 727 6.19 -43.63 -42.25
N THR A 728 5.16 -44.03 -43.00
CA THR A 728 3.83 -43.42 -43.00
C THR A 728 2.75 -44.50 -43.02
N GLN A 729 1.54 -44.18 -42.59
CA GLN A 729 0.41 -45.12 -42.61
C GLN A 729 0.09 -45.61 -44.04
N ARG A 730 0.08 -44.69 -45.01
CA ARG A 730 -0.12 -45.02 -46.43
C ARG A 730 1.01 -45.87 -47.01
N GLY A 731 2.23 -45.70 -46.49
CA GLY A 731 3.37 -46.55 -46.82
C GLY A 731 3.18 -47.99 -46.34
N ASP A 732 2.70 -48.18 -45.11
CA ASP A 732 2.39 -49.52 -44.58
C ASP A 732 1.26 -50.21 -45.37
N VAL A 733 0.28 -49.45 -45.86
CA VAL A 733 -0.79 -49.98 -46.72
C VAL A 733 -0.23 -50.52 -48.04
N TYR A 734 0.71 -49.80 -48.66
CA TYR A 734 1.42 -50.30 -49.84
C TYR A 734 2.16 -51.61 -49.54
N SER A 735 2.91 -51.64 -48.44
CA SER A 735 3.62 -52.84 -48.01
C SER A 735 2.67 -54.02 -47.78
N PHE A 736 1.49 -53.76 -47.23
CA PHE A 736 0.45 -54.76 -47.06
C PHE A 736 -0.12 -55.27 -48.40
N GLY A 737 -0.28 -54.39 -49.41
CA GLY A 737 -0.66 -54.81 -50.76
C GLY A 737 0.34 -55.81 -51.38
N ILE A 738 1.64 -55.60 -51.17
CA ILE A 738 2.68 -56.55 -51.60
C ILE A 738 2.62 -57.87 -50.81
N ILE A 739 2.33 -57.82 -49.50
CA ILE A 739 2.14 -59.02 -48.68
C ILE A 739 0.89 -59.80 -49.10
N LEU A 740 -0.21 -59.12 -49.44
CA LEU A 740 -1.41 -59.77 -49.98
C LEU A 740 -1.07 -60.55 -51.26
N TYR A 741 -0.27 -59.96 -52.15
CA TYR A 741 0.23 -60.66 -53.33
C TYR A 741 1.04 -61.91 -52.97
N GLU A 742 1.97 -61.81 -52.02
CA GLU A 742 2.78 -62.96 -51.57
C GLU A 742 1.91 -64.10 -51.03
N ILE A 743 0.89 -63.79 -50.24
CA ILE A 743 -0.03 -64.79 -49.66
C ILE A 743 -0.84 -65.46 -50.76
N MET A 744 -1.46 -64.67 -51.65
CA MET A 744 -2.39 -65.21 -52.65
C MET A 744 -1.66 -65.92 -53.81
N ALA A 745 -0.53 -65.39 -54.26
CA ALA A 745 0.25 -65.97 -55.36
C ALA A 745 1.25 -67.04 -54.88
N ARG A 746 1.40 -67.23 -53.56
CA ARG A 746 2.42 -68.07 -52.91
C ARG A 746 3.80 -67.93 -53.58
N SER A 747 4.21 -66.69 -53.79
CA SER A 747 5.45 -66.33 -54.47
C SER A 747 6.09 -65.11 -53.81
N GLY A 748 7.33 -64.77 -54.19
CA GLY A 748 8.00 -63.57 -53.66
C GLY A 748 7.27 -62.26 -54.01
N PRO A 749 7.71 -61.11 -53.46
CA PRO A 749 6.97 -59.84 -53.50
C PRO A 749 6.63 -59.30 -54.90
N PHE A 750 7.37 -59.70 -55.94
CA PHE A 750 7.10 -59.34 -57.34
C PHE A 750 6.90 -60.57 -58.25
N GLY A 751 6.70 -61.75 -57.66
CA GLY A 751 6.54 -63.01 -58.37
C GLY A 751 7.80 -63.46 -59.12
N GLN A 752 7.61 -64.26 -60.17
CA GLN A 752 8.70 -64.68 -61.05
C GLN A 752 9.07 -63.54 -62.00
N THR A 753 10.28 -63.02 -61.87
CA THR A 753 10.81 -61.91 -62.69
C THR A 753 12.30 -62.12 -62.99
N ASP A 754 12.71 -61.77 -64.20
CA ASP A 754 14.13 -61.80 -64.61
C ASP A 754 14.91 -60.57 -64.11
N LYS A 755 14.28 -59.69 -63.31
CA LYS A 755 14.87 -58.46 -62.80
C LYS A 755 15.50 -58.67 -61.44
N THR A 756 16.69 -58.10 -61.26
CA THR A 756 17.35 -58.02 -59.95
C THR A 756 16.57 -57.09 -59.00
N PRO A 757 16.69 -57.26 -57.67
CA PRO A 757 16.08 -56.36 -56.70
C PRO A 757 16.35 -54.87 -56.96
N SER A 758 17.57 -54.52 -57.36
CA SER A 758 17.91 -53.12 -57.68
C SER A 758 17.19 -52.58 -58.91
N GLU A 759 17.00 -53.40 -59.95
CA GLU A 759 16.23 -53.05 -61.14
C GLU A 759 14.74 -52.89 -60.83
N ILE A 760 14.19 -53.77 -59.99
CA ILE A 760 12.80 -53.68 -59.52
C ILE A 760 12.57 -52.35 -58.80
N ILE A 761 13.43 -52.00 -57.85
CA ILE A 761 13.34 -50.74 -57.11
C ILE A 761 13.41 -49.54 -58.07
N LYS A 762 14.35 -49.54 -59.04
CA LYS A 762 14.42 -48.49 -60.07
C LYS A 762 13.14 -48.40 -60.89
N CYS A 763 12.50 -49.52 -61.24
CA CYS A 763 11.22 -49.53 -61.95
C CYS A 763 10.06 -49.00 -61.10
N VAL A 764 10.02 -49.33 -59.80
CA VAL A 764 9.00 -48.84 -58.86
C VAL A 764 9.15 -47.32 -58.63
N MET A 765 10.38 -46.80 -58.60
CA MET A 765 10.65 -45.38 -58.41
C MET A 765 10.28 -44.49 -59.61
N ARG A 766 10.03 -45.05 -60.80
CA ARG A 766 9.66 -44.26 -62.00
C ARG A 766 8.21 -43.78 -61.96
N ARG A 767 7.99 -42.46 -62.07
CA ARG A 767 6.65 -41.83 -62.08
C ARG A 767 6.01 -41.79 -63.48
N ASP A 768 6.82 -41.87 -64.51
CA ASP A 768 6.48 -41.69 -65.93
C ASP A 768 5.83 -42.93 -66.57
N ARG A 769 5.69 -44.03 -65.82
CA ARG A 769 5.14 -45.29 -66.33
C ARG A 769 3.64 -45.41 -66.01
N ASN A 770 2.80 -45.56 -67.05
CA ASN A 770 1.38 -45.85 -66.91
C ASN A 770 1.02 -47.13 -67.71
N PRO A 771 0.59 -48.24 -67.07
CA PRO A 771 0.38 -48.41 -65.63
C PRO A 771 1.71 -48.52 -64.84
N PRO A 772 1.72 -48.16 -63.53
CA PRO A 772 2.90 -48.28 -62.67
C PRO A 772 3.45 -49.72 -62.61
N PHE A 773 4.75 -49.87 -62.34
CA PHE A 773 5.32 -51.21 -62.17
C PHE A 773 4.84 -51.85 -60.88
N ARG A 774 4.09 -52.96 -60.99
CA ARG A 774 3.50 -53.74 -59.89
C ARG A 774 3.61 -55.25 -60.18
N PRO A 775 3.44 -56.13 -59.17
CA PRO A 775 3.45 -57.57 -59.38
C PRO A 775 2.41 -58.04 -60.41
N LYS A 776 2.74 -59.06 -61.20
CA LYS A 776 1.84 -59.61 -62.23
C LYS A 776 0.73 -60.44 -61.58
N ILE A 777 -0.52 -60.10 -61.87
CA ILE A 777 -1.74 -60.68 -61.26
C ILE A 777 -2.20 -61.96 -61.99
N SER A 778 -1.59 -62.35 -63.11
CA SER A 778 -2.02 -63.52 -63.90
C SER A 778 -2.06 -64.86 -63.15
N LYS A 779 -1.38 -64.98 -61.99
CA LYS A 779 -1.45 -66.19 -61.12
C LYS A 779 -2.62 -66.15 -60.13
N LEU A 780 -3.43 -65.10 -60.14
CA LEU A 780 -4.50 -64.84 -59.19
C LEU A 780 -5.90 -64.99 -59.82
N GLU A 781 -6.00 -65.59 -61.01
CA GLU A 781 -7.27 -65.78 -61.73
C GLU A 781 -8.30 -66.62 -60.94
N ASP A 782 -7.83 -67.51 -60.03
CA ASP A 782 -8.68 -68.32 -59.14
C ASP A 782 -8.94 -67.67 -57.76
N SER A 783 -8.48 -66.44 -57.53
CA SER A 783 -8.63 -65.73 -56.25
C SER A 783 -9.93 -64.91 -56.18
N PHE A 784 -10.42 -64.63 -54.97
CA PHE A 784 -11.61 -63.78 -54.80
C PHE A 784 -11.40 -62.37 -55.36
N ASP A 785 -12.32 -61.89 -56.21
CA ASP A 785 -12.29 -60.55 -56.81
C ASP A 785 -12.06 -59.44 -55.77
N CYS A 786 -12.75 -59.53 -54.62
CA CYS A 786 -12.62 -58.55 -53.55
C CYS A 786 -11.19 -58.43 -52.96
N VAL A 787 -10.38 -59.50 -53.04
CA VAL A 787 -8.98 -59.49 -52.57
C VAL A 787 -8.07 -58.86 -53.62
N VAL A 788 -8.31 -59.16 -54.90
CA VAL A 788 -7.55 -58.57 -56.02
C VAL A 788 -7.78 -57.07 -56.11
N ASP A 789 -9.04 -56.62 -56.03
CA ASP A 789 -9.40 -55.20 -56.04
C ASP A 789 -8.76 -54.46 -54.85
N CYS A 790 -8.90 -55.02 -53.63
CA CYS A 790 -8.34 -54.41 -52.44
C CYS A 790 -6.80 -54.36 -52.50
N MET A 791 -6.14 -55.40 -53.03
CA MET A 791 -4.70 -55.43 -53.24
C MET A 791 -4.25 -54.35 -54.24
N GLN A 792 -5.00 -54.16 -55.33
CA GLN A 792 -4.69 -53.14 -56.34
C GLN A 792 -4.82 -51.71 -55.81
N GLU A 793 -5.83 -51.45 -55.00
CA GLU A 793 -5.99 -50.16 -54.32
C GLU A 793 -4.88 -49.92 -53.27
N CYS A 794 -4.47 -50.96 -52.55
CA CYS A 794 -3.43 -50.83 -51.52
C CYS A 794 -2.09 -50.37 -52.09
N TRP A 795 -1.73 -50.78 -53.32
CA TRP A 795 -0.49 -50.37 -53.97
C TRP A 795 -0.67 -49.24 -55.00
N ALA A 796 -1.74 -48.44 -54.91
CA ALA A 796 -1.94 -47.28 -55.78
C ALA A 796 -0.69 -46.37 -55.80
N GLU A 797 -0.43 -45.73 -56.94
CA GLU A 797 0.76 -44.89 -57.11
C GLU A 797 0.71 -43.65 -56.20
N ASP A 798 -0.45 -42.99 -56.13
CA ASP A 798 -0.71 -41.93 -55.16
C ASP A 798 -1.00 -42.54 -53.78
N PRO A 799 -0.29 -42.10 -52.71
CA PRO A 799 -0.57 -42.53 -51.34
C PRO A 799 -1.99 -42.23 -50.85
N GLU A 800 -2.63 -41.15 -51.32
CA GLU A 800 -3.97 -40.75 -50.83
C GLU A 800 -5.10 -41.61 -51.39
N ASP A 801 -4.89 -42.22 -52.56
CA ASP A 801 -5.84 -43.16 -53.17
C ASP A 801 -5.89 -44.50 -52.42
N ARG A 802 -4.91 -44.77 -51.54
CA ARG A 802 -4.81 -46.04 -50.81
C ARG A 802 -5.78 -46.05 -49.62
N PRO A 803 -6.58 -47.11 -49.43
CA PRO A 803 -7.50 -47.21 -48.30
C PRO A 803 -6.76 -47.30 -46.94
N ASP A 804 -7.40 -46.89 -45.85
CA ASP A 804 -6.86 -47.16 -44.50
C ASP A 804 -7.14 -48.61 -44.06
N PHE A 805 -6.45 -49.11 -43.03
CA PHE A 805 -6.63 -50.50 -42.57
C PHE A 805 -8.06 -50.81 -42.06
N LYS A 806 -8.82 -49.79 -41.61
CA LYS A 806 -10.23 -49.96 -41.19
C LYS A 806 -11.14 -50.21 -42.40
N THR A 807 -10.86 -49.53 -43.50
CA THR A 807 -11.52 -49.70 -44.80
C THR A 807 -11.14 -51.03 -45.42
N ILE A 808 -9.84 -51.38 -45.42
CA ILE A 808 -9.33 -52.69 -45.87
C ILE A 808 -10.03 -53.83 -45.15
N ARG A 809 -10.17 -53.76 -43.81
CA ARG A 809 -10.91 -54.75 -43.02
C ARG A 809 -12.36 -54.93 -43.49
N THR A 810 -13.00 -53.85 -43.91
CA THR A 810 -14.38 -53.86 -44.40
C THR A 810 -14.46 -54.47 -45.80
N LYS A 811 -13.53 -54.12 -46.69
CA LYS A 811 -13.42 -54.64 -48.06
C LYS A 811 -13.11 -56.13 -48.10
N LEU A 812 -12.24 -56.62 -47.22
CA LEU A 812 -11.85 -58.03 -47.12
C LEU A 812 -12.80 -58.88 -46.26
N ARG A 813 -13.89 -58.31 -45.72
CA ARG A 813 -14.90 -59.05 -44.93
C ARG A 813 -15.55 -60.21 -45.71
N PRO A 814 -15.87 -60.10 -47.02
CA PRO A 814 -16.48 -61.19 -47.80
C PRO A 814 -15.62 -62.45 -47.85
N MET A 815 -14.28 -62.33 -47.82
CA MET A 815 -13.35 -63.47 -47.79
C MET A 815 -13.55 -64.38 -46.57
N ARG A 816 -14.07 -63.85 -45.45
CA ARG A 816 -14.43 -64.64 -44.26
C ARG A 816 -15.83 -65.25 -44.31
N LYS A 817 -16.69 -64.74 -45.20
CA LYS A 817 -18.09 -65.14 -45.34
C LYS A 817 -18.33 -66.07 -46.55
N GLY A 818 -17.38 -66.16 -47.47
CA GLY A 818 -17.44 -67.05 -48.64
C GLY A 818 -17.12 -68.51 -48.29
N MET A 819 -17.90 -69.08 -47.38
CA MET A 819 -18.18 -70.52 -47.30
C MET A 819 -19.56 -70.77 -47.88
#